data_AF-A0A7V8DM86-F1
#
_entry.id   AF-A0A7V8DM86-F1
#
_cell.length_a   1.000
_cell.length_b   1.000
_cell.length_c   1.000
_cell.angle_alpha   90.00
_cell.angle_beta   90.00
_cell.angle_gamma   90.00
#
_symmetry.space_group_name_H-M   'P 1'
#
loop_
_entity.id
_entity.type
_entity.pdbx_description
1 polymer ?
#
loop_
_entity_poly.entity_id
_entity_poly.type
_entity_poly.pdbx_seq_one_letter_code
_entity_poly.pdbx_strand_id
1 'polypeptide(L)'
;MAKTAIKLAAILVVIGVAIAPSYNYAAPHRHAANDARPKAQPAPSQNNQYLARPLFGETHLHTINSGDAAVSGTRVTPEDAIRFGRGDEVTSSSGQKAKLARPLDFIQVSDHAELIGTGAEIYNGNSEYMKDPTLRRWNAAISGPFEGALAAMREVIEAFSQGRLPAILFDPSISGPIIRSVWSNYLSVVDRYNDPGKYTVLAAFEFTSTPRGDNLHRIVMFRDSAERVGKILPFSSLESRDPAKLWDYMQNYETSTGGQVLAIPHNPNLSNGKMFALTDFTGNEFTAEYALRRQRWEPLLEVVQAKGDSEAHQYLSPNDEFADFGKSGWDIGNLDLSVAKRPEMIASEYAREALKRGILLEQRLGVNPFKFGMIGASDIHTGLSTADENNFMGENAVGEPRAERATNVEIRGQGLKREGWQSLGGSLAAVWAISNTREAIFDAMKRREVYATTGTRMSVRVFGGFGFTARDFGNNWVRNGYLRGVPMGGTLDAGSSRQAPAFMIDALKDPDGANLDRVQMVKGWVDANGQTHEKIYNVAWSNPRVRRMTANGNIGAVGDTVNIANATYSNTIGAPNLRTLWVDPEYNPNQRAFYYVRVLEIPTPRWPAYDAVRFNLSLPPNAITKSQERAYTSPIWISPR
;
A
#
# COMPACT_ATOMS: atom_id res chain seq x y z
N MET A 1 64.53 1.42 -41.31
CA MET A 1 64.15 0.12 -41.92
C MET A 1 62.90 -0.39 -41.22
N ALA A 2 61.88 -0.85 -41.97
CA ALA A 2 60.72 -1.65 -41.50
C ALA A 2 59.82 -1.07 -40.37
N LYS A 3 58.54 -1.43 -40.16
CA LYS A 3 57.42 -2.04 -40.94
C LYS A 3 56.16 -1.87 -40.04
N THR A 4 54.91 -1.63 -40.49
CA THR A 4 54.30 -1.37 -41.81
C THR A 4 53.07 -0.45 -41.59
N ALA A 5 52.51 0.17 -42.63
CA ALA A 5 51.21 0.84 -42.58
C ALA A 5 50.03 -0.15 -42.74
N ILE A 6 48.79 0.32 -42.52
CA ILE A 6 47.68 0.26 -43.49
C ILE A 6 46.67 1.37 -43.13
N LYS A 7 46.41 2.27 -44.09
CA LYS A 7 45.21 3.12 -44.13
C LYS A 7 44.38 2.60 -45.30
N LEU A 8 43.07 2.43 -45.14
CA LEU A 8 42.19 2.14 -46.27
C LEU A 8 41.77 3.44 -46.98
N ALA A 9 41.61 3.36 -48.29
CA ALA A 9 41.35 4.51 -49.15
C ALA A 9 39.85 4.87 -49.21
N ALA A 10 39.56 6.15 -49.38
CA ALA A 10 38.26 6.62 -49.85
C ALA A 10 38.29 6.72 -51.38
N ILE A 11 37.23 6.22 -52.03
CA ILE A 11 36.95 6.45 -53.46
C ILE A 11 35.80 7.46 -53.56
N LEU A 12 35.91 8.39 -54.49
CA LEU A 12 35.02 9.56 -54.62
C LEU A 12 34.69 9.79 -56.10
N VAL A 13 33.41 9.67 -56.46
CA VAL A 13 32.81 9.97 -57.77
C VAL A 13 31.39 10.48 -57.46
N VAL A 14 31.12 11.80 -57.47
CA VAL A 14 30.72 12.64 -58.64
C VAL A 14 29.28 12.34 -59.11
N ILE A 15 28.36 13.28 -59.36
CA ILE A 15 28.19 14.74 -59.10
C ILE A 15 26.67 15.00 -59.07
N GLY A 16 26.19 16.04 -58.38
CA GLY A 16 24.77 16.43 -58.41
C GLY A 16 24.50 17.81 -57.83
N VAL A 17 25.00 18.87 -58.47
CA VAL A 17 24.84 20.26 -58.00
C VAL A 17 23.50 20.84 -58.44
N ALA A 18 22.72 21.36 -57.49
CA ALA A 18 21.70 22.37 -57.71
C ALA A 18 21.82 23.45 -56.62
N ILE A 19 21.57 24.71 -57.00
CA ILE A 19 22.04 25.91 -56.29
C ILE A 19 21.03 26.34 -55.20
N ALA A 20 21.54 26.80 -54.05
CA ALA A 20 20.75 27.33 -52.94
C ALA A 20 20.24 28.76 -53.19
N PRO A 21 19.32 29.25 -52.34
CA PRO A 21 19.68 30.47 -51.62
C PRO A 21 19.54 30.36 -50.10
N SER A 22 20.60 30.78 -49.41
CA SER A 22 20.63 31.37 -48.06
C SER A 22 19.49 31.04 -47.07
N TYR A 23 19.76 30.14 -46.12
CA TYR A 23 18.99 30.05 -44.88
C TYR A 23 19.26 31.26 -43.97
N ASN A 24 18.23 32.06 -43.71
CA ASN A 24 18.20 32.93 -42.54
C ASN A 24 17.83 32.11 -41.29
N TYR A 25 18.44 32.45 -40.16
CA TYR A 25 18.09 31.88 -38.85
C TYR A 25 16.64 32.24 -38.49
N ALA A 26 15.76 31.23 -38.43
CA ALA A 26 14.41 31.33 -37.88
C ALA A 26 14.15 30.13 -36.97
N ALA A 27 13.44 30.36 -35.87
CA ALA A 27 13.33 29.40 -34.76
C ALA A 27 12.71 28.04 -35.18
N PRO A 28 13.14 26.92 -34.58
CA PRO A 28 12.49 25.64 -34.79
C PRO A 28 11.02 25.74 -34.37
N HIS A 29 10.15 25.23 -35.23
CA HIS A 29 8.70 25.33 -35.07
C HIS A 29 8.24 24.86 -33.69
N ARG A 30 7.39 25.68 -33.05
CA ARG A 30 6.52 25.19 -32.00
C ARG A 30 5.64 24.10 -32.60
N HIS A 31 6.00 22.83 -32.38
CA HIS A 31 4.97 21.80 -32.31
C HIS A 31 4.01 22.26 -31.24
N ALA A 32 2.79 22.62 -31.65
CA ALA A 32 1.71 22.86 -30.71
C ALA A 32 1.55 21.56 -29.92
N ALA A 33 1.95 21.58 -28.65
CA ALA A 33 1.46 20.61 -27.70
C ALA A 33 -0.06 20.75 -27.76
N ASN A 34 -0.73 19.74 -28.30
CA ASN A 34 -2.17 19.66 -28.18
C ASN A 34 -2.45 19.71 -26.68
N ASP A 35 -3.23 20.71 -26.25
CA ASP A 35 -3.76 20.83 -24.90
C ASP A 35 -4.69 19.63 -24.65
N ALA A 36 -4.08 18.49 -24.35
CA ALA A 36 -4.70 17.34 -23.74
C ALA A 36 -5.00 17.69 -22.28
N ARG A 37 -5.84 18.72 -22.08
CA ARG A 37 -6.63 18.84 -20.87
C ARG A 37 -7.24 17.47 -20.62
N PRO A 38 -7.08 16.87 -19.43
CA PRO A 38 -7.71 15.60 -19.14
C PRO A 38 -9.21 15.80 -19.34
N LYS A 39 -9.75 15.21 -20.42
CA LYS A 39 -11.20 15.18 -20.63
C LYS A 39 -11.78 14.53 -19.38
N ALA A 40 -12.77 15.20 -18.77
CA ALA A 40 -13.49 14.62 -17.64
C ALA A 40 -13.87 13.18 -18.00
N GLN A 41 -13.47 12.23 -17.15
CA GLN A 41 -13.74 10.82 -17.40
C GLN A 41 -15.26 10.64 -17.59
N PRO A 42 -15.72 9.79 -18.53
CA PRO A 42 -17.15 9.58 -18.72
C PRO A 42 -17.78 9.16 -17.40
N ALA A 43 -18.79 9.90 -16.95
CA ALA A 43 -19.61 9.45 -15.84
C ALA A 43 -20.21 8.07 -16.20
N PRO A 44 -20.15 7.07 -15.31
CA PRO A 44 -20.77 5.78 -15.52
C PRO A 44 -22.24 5.89 -15.93
N SER A 45 -22.69 4.94 -16.74
CA SER A 45 -23.96 5.03 -17.47
C SER A 45 -25.16 5.26 -16.54
N GLN A 46 -26.20 5.94 -17.06
CA GLN A 46 -27.23 6.63 -16.25
C GLN A 46 -28.13 5.73 -15.36
N ASN A 47 -27.97 4.40 -15.39
CA ASN A 47 -28.76 3.43 -14.61
C ASN A 47 -27.90 2.69 -13.56
N ASN A 48 -27.85 3.21 -12.32
CA ASN A 48 -27.47 2.51 -11.07
C ASN A 48 -26.39 1.38 -11.19
N GLN A 49 -25.19 1.70 -11.67
CA GLN A 49 -24.04 0.76 -11.73
C GLN A 49 -22.97 1.06 -10.66
N TYR A 50 -23.37 1.24 -9.41
CA TYR A 50 -22.43 1.25 -8.28
C TYR A 50 -22.92 0.29 -7.22
N LEU A 51 -22.00 -0.50 -6.67
CA LEU A 51 -22.30 -1.38 -5.56
C LEU A 51 -22.80 -0.58 -4.35
N ALA A 52 -23.79 -1.14 -3.64
CA ALA A 52 -24.39 -0.52 -2.45
C ALA A 52 -23.43 -0.53 -1.25
N ARG A 53 -22.36 -1.33 -1.31
CA ARG A 53 -21.28 -1.47 -0.34
C ARG A 53 -19.95 -1.50 -1.09
N PRO A 54 -18.83 -1.11 -0.47
CA PRO A 54 -17.51 -1.32 -1.06
C PRO A 54 -17.14 -2.81 -0.99
N LEU A 55 -16.23 -3.23 -1.86
CA LEU A 55 -15.60 -4.54 -1.81
C LEU A 55 -14.41 -4.49 -0.87
N PHE A 56 -14.27 -5.47 0.03
CA PHE A 56 -13.14 -5.60 0.94
C PHE A 56 -12.23 -6.75 0.52
N GLY A 57 -10.95 -6.49 0.38
CA GLY A 57 -10.00 -7.50 -0.11
C GLY A 57 -8.58 -7.27 0.35
N GLU A 58 -7.75 -8.23 -0.03
CA GLU A 58 -6.33 -8.28 0.26
C GLU A 58 -5.53 -7.84 -0.96
N THR A 59 -4.53 -6.98 -0.74
CA THR A 59 -3.59 -6.54 -1.78
C THR A 59 -2.14 -6.96 -1.53
N HIS A 60 -1.82 -7.52 -0.37
CA HIS A 60 -0.42 -7.76 0.02
C HIS A 60 -0.31 -9.01 0.87
N LEU A 61 0.05 -10.13 0.24
CA LEU A 61 0.09 -11.45 0.88
C LEU A 61 1.14 -12.34 0.21
N HIS A 62 1.99 -12.95 1.02
CA HIS A 62 3.09 -13.81 0.56
C HIS A 62 2.90 -15.25 1.04
N THR A 63 3.35 -16.20 0.24
CA THR A 63 3.12 -17.65 0.38
C THR A 63 4.45 -18.40 0.32
N ILE A 64 4.43 -19.74 0.26
CA ILE A 64 5.63 -20.57 0.01
C ILE A 64 6.38 -20.19 -1.30
N ASN A 65 5.75 -19.45 -2.22
CA ASN A 65 6.43 -18.95 -3.41
C ASN A 65 7.39 -17.78 -3.11
N SER A 66 7.14 -16.97 -2.07
CA SER A 66 8.10 -15.93 -1.68
C SER A 66 9.35 -16.56 -1.05
N GLY A 67 10.52 -16.05 -1.45
CA GLY A 67 11.81 -16.55 -0.99
C GLY A 67 12.00 -16.42 0.52
N ASP A 68 11.59 -15.31 1.12
CA ASP A 68 11.75 -15.04 2.55
C ASP A 68 10.66 -15.72 3.40
N ALA A 69 9.40 -15.73 2.96
CA ALA A 69 8.30 -16.45 3.61
C ALA A 69 8.60 -17.96 3.71
N ALA A 70 9.02 -18.59 2.62
CA ALA A 70 9.37 -20.01 2.61
C ALA A 70 10.54 -20.35 3.55
N VAL A 71 11.57 -19.49 3.61
CA VAL A 71 12.68 -19.59 4.57
C VAL A 71 12.19 -19.37 6.01
N SER A 72 11.24 -18.46 6.21
CA SER A 72 10.57 -18.19 7.50
C SER A 72 9.64 -19.32 7.96
N GLY A 73 9.55 -20.41 7.21
CA GLY A 73 8.77 -21.60 7.55
C GLY A 73 7.40 -21.68 6.89
N THR A 74 7.01 -20.75 6.02
CA THR A 74 5.70 -20.74 5.38
C THR A 74 5.50 -21.94 4.46
N ARG A 75 4.39 -22.66 4.63
CA ARG A 75 4.02 -23.83 3.80
C ARG A 75 2.69 -23.70 3.09
N VAL A 76 1.93 -22.63 3.38
CA VAL A 76 0.69 -22.29 2.66
C VAL A 76 1.01 -21.96 1.21
N THR A 77 0.32 -22.60 0.26
CA THR A 77 0.49 -22.37 -1.18
C THR A 77 -0.37 -21.20 -1.67
N PRO A 78 -0.14 -20.64 -2.88
CA PRO A 78 -1.07 -19.67 -3.47
C PRO A 78 -2.50 -20.22 -3.61
N GLU A 79 -2.67 -21.51 -3.89
CA GLU A 79 -3.99 -22.15 -3.99
C GLU A 79 -4.67 -22.21 -2.61
N ASP A 80 -3.93 -22.51 -1.54
CA ASP A 80 -4.47 -22.45 -0.17
C ASP A 80 -4.78 -21.01 0.28
N ALA A 81 -3.89 -20.05 -0.01
CA ALA A 81 -4.10 -18.63 0.32
C ALA A 81 -5.36 -18.06 -0.35
N ILE A 82 -5.56 -18.36 -1.63
CA ILE A 82 -6.75 -17.95 -2.41
C ILE A 82 -8.01 -18.67 -1.89
N ARG A 83 -7.92 -19.96 -1.58
CA ARG A 83 -9.04 -20.70 -0.96
C ARG A 83 -9.41 -20.16 0.42
N PHE A 84 -8.42 -19.81 1.24
CA PHE A 84 -8.62 -19.19 2.54
C PHE A 84 -9.29 -17.82 2.44
N GLY A 85 -8.85 -16.98 1.49
CA GLY A 85 -9.49 -15.70 1.17
C GLY A 85 -10.94 -15.85 0.72
N ARG A 86 -11.28 -16.92 0.00
CA ARG A 86 -12.66 -17.30 -0.37
C ARG A 86 -13.49 -17.83 0.81
N GLY A 87 -12.86 -18.06 1.97
CA GLY A 87 -13.49 -18.60 3.18
C GLY A 87 -13.53 -20.12 3.28
N ASP A 88 -12.72 -20.84 2.49
CA ASP A 88 -12.46 -22.27 2.72
C ASP A 88 -11.64 -22.43 4.02
N GLU A 89 -11.73 -23.60 4.67
CA GLU A 89 -10.76 -23.97 5.72
C GLU A 89 -9.47 -24.51 5.08
N VAL A 90 -8.32 -24.06 5.58
CA VAL A 90 -6.99 -24.54 5.17
C VAL A 90 -6.14 -24.92 6.39
N THR A 91 -4.97 -25.48 6.14
CA THR A 91 -3.98 -25.79 7.18
C THR A 91 -2.85 -24.75 7.14
N SER A 92 -2.52 -24.16 8.29
CA SER A 92 -1.41 -23.21 8.45
C SER A 92 -0.04 -23.91 8.43
N SER A 93 1.05 -23.14 8.43
CA SER A 93 2.41 -23.68 8.34
C SER A 93 2.82 -24.46 9.60
N SER A 94 2.27 -24.10 10.77
CA SER A 94 2.39 -24.85 12.03
C SER A 94 1.38 -26.01 12.17
N GLY A 95 0.56 -26.28 11.13
CA GLY A 95 -0.39 -27.39 11.11
C GLY A 95 -1.77 -27.08 11.70
N GLN A 96 -2.04 -25.83 12.09
CA GLN A 96 -3.33 -25.42 12.66
C GLN A 96 -4.40 -25.33 11.58
N LYS A 97 -5.67 -25.58 11.93
CA LYS A 97 -6.80 -25.31 11.04
C LYS A 97 -7.18 -23.83 11.13
N ALA A 98 -7.19 -23.16 9.99
CA ALA A 98 -7.49 -21.74 9.88
C ALA A 98 -8.63 -21.50 8.90
N LYS A 99 -9.53 -20.58 9.26
CA LYS A 99 -10.62 -20.11 8.39
C LYS A 99 -10.93 -18.65 8.67
N LEU A 100 -11.36 -17.90 7.65
CA LEU A 100 -11.92 -16.56 7.85
C LEU A 100 -13.35 -16.63 8.42
N ALA A 101 -13.66 -15.71 9.33
CA ALA A 101 -15.04 -15.50 9.80
C ALA A 101 -15.97 -15.05 8.66
N ARG A 102 -15.44 -14.29 7.69
CA ARG A 102 -16.13 -13.83 6.48
C ARG A 102 -15.19 -13.88 5.28
N PRO A 103 -15.58 -14.46 4.13
CA PRO A 103 -14.81 -14.38 2.88
C PRO A 103 -14.43 -12.95 2.53
N LEU A 104 -13.30 -12.76 1.84
CA LEU A 104 -12.98 -11.51 1.15
C LEU A 104 -13.81 -11.40 -0.14
N ASP A 105 -14.02 -10.18 -0.63
CA ASP A 105 -14.61 -9.95 -1.95
C ASP A 105 -13.58 -10.15 -3.09
N PHE A 106 -12.31 -9.87 -2.81
CA PHE A 106 -11.20 -10.10 -3.73
C PHE A 106 -9.88 -10.38 -3.00
N ILE A 107 -8.91 -10.95 -3.72
CA ILE A 107 -7.54 -11.17 -3.26
C ILE A 107 -6.55 -10.95 -4.40
N GLN A 108 -5.31 -10.63 -4.05
CA GLN A 108 -4.14 -11.04 -4.81
C GLN A 108 -3.12 -11.66 -3.87
N VAL A 109 -2.43 -12.69 -4.34
CA VAL A 109 -1.16 -13.13 -3.75
C VAL A 109 -0.07 -12.36 -4.48
N SER A 110 0.86 -11.78 -3.74
CA SER A 110 1.83 -10.80 -4.22
C SER A 110 3.26 -11.19 -3.88
N ASP A 111 3.59 -12.48 -4.00
CA ASP A 111 4.92 -13.01 -3.68
C ASP A 111 6.05 -12.17 -4.30
N HIS A 112 7.14 -12.02 -3.56
CA HIS A 112 8.36 -11.35 -4.02
C HIS A 112 8.85 -11.94 -5.35
N ALA A 113 9.13 -11.08 -6.33
CA ALA A 113 9.80 -11.49 -7.58
C ALA A 113 11.24 -11.95 -7.31
N GLU A 114 11.85 -11.41 -6.27
CA GLU A 114 13.14 -11.77 -5.71
C GLU A 114 13.07 -13.15 -5.07
N LEU A 115 13.92 -14.08 -5.53
CA LEU A 115 13.99 -15.44 -5.00
C LEU A 115 12.66 -16.22 -5.08
N ILE A 116 11.77 -15.86 -6.03
CA ILE A 116 10.50 -16.54 -6.24
C ILE A 116 10.70 -18.04 -6.49
N GLY A 117 10.08 -18.88 -5.67
CA GLY A 117 10.27 -20.34 -5.64
C GLY A 117 11.58 -20.83 -5.00
N THR A 118 12.62 -20.01 -4.97
CA THR A 118 13.96 -20.39 -4.49
C THR A 118 13.94 -20.84 -3.02
N GLY A 119 13.15 -20.21 -2.15
CA GLY A 119 13.04 -20.63 -0.75
C GLY A 119 12.46 -22.04 -0.59
N ALA A 120 11.49 -22.42 -1.43
CA ALA A 120 10.94 -23.77 -1.50
C ALA A 120 11.96 -24.78 -2.04
N GLU A 121 12.73 -24.40 -3.07
CA GLU A 121 13.81 -25.24 -3.63
C GLU A 121 14.96 -25.47 -2.63
N ILE A 122 15.31 -24.46 -1.82
CA ILE A 122 16.25 -24.61 -0.71
C ILE A 122 15.68 -25.58 0.34
N TYR A 123 14.41 -25.43 0.74
CA TYR A 123 13.77 -26.34 1.70
C TYR A 123 13.70 -27.79 1.19
N ASN A 124 13.36 -27.98 -0.09
CA ASN A 124 13.28 -29.29 -0.74
C ASN A 124 14.66 -29.92 -1.05
N GLY A 125 15.76 -29.21 -0.78
CA GLY A 125 17.12 -29.75 -0.94
C GLY A 125 17.57 -29.87 -2.40
N ASN A 126 17.17 -28.94 -3.26
CA ASN A 126 17.55 -28.89 -4.69
C ASN A 126 19.06 -29.15 -4.89
N SER A 127 19.41 -30.18 -5.67
CA SER A 127 20.79 -30.69 -5.76
C SER A 127 21.80 -29.70 -6.31
N GLU A 128 21.37 -28.69 -7.08
CA GLU A 128 22.24 -27.63 -7.57
C GLU A 128 22.50 -26.60 -6.46
N TYR A 129 21.45 -26.10 -5.81
CA TYR A 129 21.60 -25.21 -4.66
C TYR A 129 22.36 -25.85 -3.49
N MET A 130 22.18 -27.16 -3.26
CA MET A 130 22.92 -27.90 -2.24
C MET A 130 24.42 -28.07 -2.56
N LYS A 131 24.95 -27.54 -3.68
CA LYS A 131 26.40 -27.41 -3.90
C LYS A 131 27.01 -26.25 -3.10
N ASP A 132 26.23 -25.23 -2.79
CA ASP A 132 26.66 -24.09 -1.97
C ASP A 132 26.57 -24.39 -0.45
N PRO A 133 27.62 -24.08 0.34
CA PRO A 133 27.64 -24.37 1.78
C PRO A 133 26.66 -23.53 2.61
N THR A 134 26.37 -22.30 2.19
CA THR A 134 25.40 -21.43 2.87
C THR A 134 23.99 -21.96 2.64
N LEU A 135 23.65 -22.34 1.41
CA LEU A 135 22.33 -22.89 1.09
C LEU A 135 22.08 -24.26 1.76
N ARG A 136 23.10 -25.13 1.86
CA ARG A 136 23.01 -26.35 2.68
C ARG A 136 22.71 -26.06 4.15
N ARG A 137 23.34 -25.04 4.72
CA ARG A 137 23.12 -24.64 6.12
C ARG A 137 21.73 -24.04 6.31
N TRP A 138 21.23 -23.23 5.38
CA TRP A 138 19.86 -22.73 5.40
C TRP A 138 18.85 -23.87 5.29
N ASN A 139 19.01 -24.81 4.36
CA ASN A 139 18.17 -26.02 4.27
C ASN A 139 18.06 -26.76 5.62
N ALA A 140 19.20 -27.04 6.26
CA ALA A 140 19.24 -27.72 7.55
C ALA A 140 18.61 -26.91 8.69
N ALA A 141 18.76 -25.58 8.68
CA ALA A 141 18.20 -24.68 9.68
C ALA A 141 16.67 -24.53 9.55
N ILE A 142 16.17 -24.33 8.33
CA ILE A 142 14.73 -24.21 8.00
C ILE A 142 13.98 -25.52 8.27
N SER A 143 14.65 -26.66 8.11
CA SER A 143 14.11 -28.00 8.41
C SER A 143 14.27 -28.40 9.88
N GLY A 144 14.91 -27.56 10.69
CA GLY A 144 15.26 -27.82 12.08
C GLY A 144 14.29 -27.21 13.11
N PRO A 145 14.72 -27.06 14.37
CA PRO A 145 13.95 -26.39 15.41
C PRO A 145 13.69 -24.91 15.10
N PHE A 146 12.65 -24.36 15.75
CA PHE A 146 12.20 -22.97 15.61
C PHE A 146 13.34 -21.92 15.57
N GLU A 147 14.28 -21.97 16.52
CA GLU A 147 15.40 -21.01 16.60
C GLU A 147 16.32 -21.08 15.37
N GLY A 148 16.45 -22.24 14.73
CA GLY A 148 17.20 -22.42 13.49
C GLY A 148 16.50 -21.73 12.31
N ALA A 149 15.20 -21.94 12.15
CA ALA A 149 14.40 -21.29 11.11
C ALA A 149 14.39 -19.76 11.28
N LEU A 150 14.19 -19.27 12.51
CA LEU A 150 14.23 -17.83 12.83
C LEU A 150 15.62 -17.22 12.59
N ALA A 151 16.71 -17.96 12.85
CA ALA A 151 18.06 -17.50 12.52
C ALA A 151 18.29 -17.43 10.99
N ALA A 152 17.82 -18.43 10.24
CA ALA A 152 17.92 -18.46 8.78
C ALA A 152 17.11 -17.34 8.12
N MET A 153 15.88 -17.08 8.59
CA MET A 153 15.05 -15.94 8.19
C MET A 153 15.83 -14.61 8.28
N ARG A 154 16.36 -14.29 9.47
CA ARG A 154 17.10 -13.04 9.71
C ARG A 154 18.31 -12.92 8.78
N GLU A 155 19.06 -14.01 8.59
CA GLU A 155 20.24 -14.01 7.75
C GLU A 155 19.90 -13.81 6.26
N VAL A 156 18.80 -14.41 5.77
CA VAL A 156 18.34 -14.17 4.39
C VAL A 156 17.91 -12.71 4.19
N ILE A 157 17.17 -12.14 5.14
CA ILE A 157 16.75 -10.72 5.10
C ILE A 157 17.97 -9.79 5.11
N GLU A 158 18.97 -10.03 5.98
CA GLU A 158 20.20 -9.26 6.00
C GLU A 158 20.99 -9.45 4.69
N ALA A 159 21.20 -10.68 4.24
CA ALA A 159 21.97 -10.98 3.04
C ALA A 159 21.34 -10.35 1.79
N PHE A 160 20.01 -10.33 1.68
CA PHE A 160 19.31 -9.62 0.62
C PHE A 160 19.47 -8.09 0.73
N SER A 161 19.13 -7.52 1.90
CA SER A 161 19.21 -6.07 2.17
C SER A 161 20.61 -5.50 1.87
N GLN A 162 21.63 -6.22 2.31
CA GLN A 162 23.04 -5.84 2.22
C GLN A 162 23.75 -6.32 0.93
N GLY A 163 23.06 -7.02 0.01
CA GLY A 163 23.62 -7.44 -1.28
C GLY A 163 24.68 -8.55 -1.20
N ARG A 164 24.51 -9.50 -0.28
CA ARG A 164 25.44 -10.59 0.06
C ARG A 164 24.88 -12.00 -0.19
N LEU A 165 23.79 -12.13 -0.95
CA LEU A 165 23.22 -13.43 -1.29
C LEU A 165 24.23 -14.34 -2.04
N PRO A 166 24.20 -15.67 -1.85
CA PRO A 166 25.08 -16.60 -2.55
C PRO A 166 24.97 -16.50 -4.08
N ALA A 167 26.12 -16.48 -4.76
CA ALA A 167 26.21 -16.25 -6.21
C ALA A 167 25.38 -17.25 -7.06
N ILE A 168 25.23 -18.49 -6.59
CA ILE A 168 24.47 -19.55 -7.26
C ILE A 168 22.97 -19.23 -7.39
N LEU A 169 22.41 -18.35 -6.54
CA LEU A 169 21.01 -17.94 -6.64
C LEU A 169 20.73 -17.11 -7.90
N PHE A 170 21.76 -16.49 -8.47
CA PHE A 170 21.69 -15.66 -9.68
C PHE A 170 22.00 -16.44 -10.96
N ASP A 171 22.31 -17.74 -10.89
CA ASP A 171 22.58 -18.54 -12.10
C ASP A 171 21.28 -18.75 -12.88
N PRO A 172 21.14 -18.18 -14.10
CA PRO A 172 19.90 -18.23 -14.86
C PRO A 172 19.58 -19.63 -15.41
N SER A 173 20.56 -20.56 -15.41
CA SER A 173 20.32 -21.96 -15.75
C SER A 173 19.60 -22.71 -14.64
N ILE A 174 19.74 -22.28 -13.38
CA ILE A 174 19.06 -22.83 -12.21
C ILE A 174 17.77 -22.04 -11.92
N SER A 175 17.88 -20.72 -11.71
CA SER A 175 16.75 -19.87 -11.29
C SER A 175 15.72 -19.63 -12.41
N GLY A 176 16.17 -19.50 -13.66
CA GLY A 176 15.29 -19.21 -14.80
C GLY A 176 14.15 -20.24 -14.99
N PRO A 177 14.43 -21.56 -14.98
CA PRO A 177 13.39 -22.59 -14.99
C PRO A 177 12.45 -22.54 -13.78
N ILE A 178 12.97 -22.28 -12.57
CA ILE A 178 12.17 -22.18 -11.33
C ILE A 178 11.17 -21.02 -11.46
N ILE A 179 11.65 -19.82 -11.78
CA ILE A 179 10.84 -18.60 -11.95
C ILE A 179 9.72 -18.83 -12.97
N ARG A 180 10.03 -19.41 -14.14
CA ARG A 180 9.04 -19.72 -15.18
C ARG A 180 7.98 -20.70 -14.70
N SER A 181 8.39 -21.77 -14.02
CA SER A 181 7.48 -22.80 -13.49
C SER A 181 6.53 -22.21 -12.44
N VAL A 182 7.08 -21.53 -11.44
CA VAL A 182 6.32 -20.97 -10.32
C VAL A 182 5.36 -19.88 -10.78
N TRP A 183 5.80 -18.97 -11.67
CA TRP A 183 4.94 -17.94 -12.23
C TRP A 183 3.79 -18.51 -13.06
N SER A 184 4.08 -19.47 -13.95
CA SER A 184 3.05 -20.12 -14.76
C SER A 184 2.02 -20.88 -13.89
N ASN A 185 2.49 -21.58 -12.85
CA ASN A 185 1.62 -22.29 -11.92
C ASN A 185 0.73 -21.33 -11.12
N TYR A 186 1.31 -20.26 -10.55
CA TYR A 186 0.56 -19.21 -9.85
C TYR A 186 -0.53 -18.59 -10.73
N LEU A 187 -0.18 -18.17 -11.95
CA LEU A 187 -1.15 -17.60 -12.89
C LEU A 187 -2.28 -18.60 -13.23
N SER A 188 -1.98 -19.90 -13.34
CA SER A 188 -3.01 -20.92 -13.54
C SER A 188 -4.01 -21.03 -12.37
N VAL A 189 -3.54 -20.81 -11.13
CA VAL A 189 -4.39 -20.78 -9.92
C VAL A 189 -5.22 -19.49 -9.90
N VAL A 190 -4.62 -18.35 -10.25
CA VAL A 190 -5.30 -17.05 -10.33
C VAL A 190 -6.52 -17.09 -11.26
N ASP A 191 -6.40 -17.69 -12.45
CA ASP A 191 -7.55 -17.85 -13.36
C ASP A 191 -8.52 -18.97 -12.94
N ARG A 192 -8.04 -20.06 -12.30
CA ARG A 192 -8.89 -21.16 -11.82
C ARG A 192 -9.88 -20.73 -10.72
N TYR A 193 -9.47 -19.82 -9.84
CA TYR A 193 -10.25 -19.42 -8.66
C TYR A 193 -11.01 -18.09 -8.79
N ASN A 194 -10.83 -17.38 -9.89
CA ASN A 194 -11.55 -16.14 -10.17
C ASN A 194 -13.02 -16.43 -10.56
N ASP A 195 -13.98 -16.04 -9.72
CA ASP A 195 -15.43 -16.18 -9.91
C ASP A 195 -16.09 -14.78 -9.96
N PRO A 196 -16.04 -14.09 -11.12
CA PRO A 196 -16.54 -12.72 -11.28
C PRO A 196 -17.99 -12.56 -10.81
N GLY A 197 -18.21 -11.51 -10.00
CA GLY A 197 -19.48 -11.22 -9.35
C GLY A 197 -19.58 -11.74 -7.91
N LYS A 198 -18.67 -12.63 -7.47
CA LYS A 198 -18.63 -13.14 -6.08
C LYS A 198 -17.24 -13.06 -5.44
N TYR A 199 -16.19 -13.46 -6.16
CA TYR A 199 -14.84 -13.54 -5.63
C TYR A 199 -13.80 -13.31 -6.74
N THR A 200 -13.16 -12.16 -6.74
CA THR A 200 -12.14 -11.82 -7.75
C THR A 200 -10.74 -12.19 -7.27
N VAL A 201 -9.95 -12.84 -8.12
CA VAL A 201 -8.53 -13.11 -7.88
C VAL A 201 -7.71 -12.35 -8.91
N LEU A 202 -6.89 -11.38 -8.50
CA LEU A 202 -6.00 -10.62 -9.39
C LEU A 202 -4.59 -11.22 -9.41
N ALA A 203 -3.90 -11.08 -10.55
CA ALA A 203 -2.49 -11.44 -10.68
C ALA A 203 -1.60 -10.28 -10.18
N ALA A 204 -0.61 -10.60 -9.36
CA ALA A 204 0.37 -9.65 -8.87
C ALA A 204 1.72 -10.30 -8.51
N PHE A 205 2.72 -9.47 -8.23
CA PHE A 205 3.97 -9.83 -7.57
C PHE A 205 4.49 -8.62 -6.77
N GLU A 206 5.41 -8.81 -5.83
CA GLU A 206 6.15 -7.72 -5.19
C GLU A 206 7.50 -7.46 -5.87
N PHE A 207 7.80 -6.19 -6.10
CA PHE A 207 9.15 -5.68 -6.41
C PHE A 207 9.80 -5.17 -5.12
N THR A 208 10.88 -5.81 -4.67
CA THR A 208 11.39 -5.74 -3.28
C THR A 208 12.66 -4.89 -3.18
N SER A 209 12.61 -3.63 -3.59
CA SER A 209 13.83 -2.79 -3.53
C SER A 209 14.16 -2.36 -2.10
N THR A 210 15.23 -2.91 -1.50
CA THR A 210 15.75 -2.53 -0.17
C THR A 210 17.24 -2.16 -0.22
N PRO A 211 17.63 -1.03 -0.85
CA PRO A 211 19.01 -0.56 -0.86
C PRO A 211 19.56 -0.32 0.56
N ARG A 212 20.35 -1.27 1.09
CA ARG A 212 20.90 -1.30 2.46
C ARG A 212 19.84 -1.42 3.55
N GLY A 213 18.74 -2.14 3.25
CA GLY A 213 17.60 -2.33 4.16
C GLY A 213 16.57 -1.20 4.14
N ASP A 214 16.86 -0.08 3.48
CA ASP A 214 15.95 1.07 3.36
C ASP A 214 14.79 0.75 2.39
N ASN A 215 13.57 0.54 2.91
CA ASN A 215 12.40 0.07 2.15
C ASN A 215 11.96 0.95 0.96
N LEU A 216 11.91 0.36 -0.24
CA LEU A 216 11.36 0.93 -1.48
C LEU A 216 10.53 -0.13 -2.24
N HIS A 217 9.78 -0.96 -1.54
CA HIS A 217 8.99 -2.03 -2.18
C HIS A 217 7.78 -1.47 -2.95
N ARG A 218 7.25 -2.27 -3.89
CA ARG A 218 5.96 -2.03 -4.57
C ARG A 218 5.26 -3.35 -4.88
N ILE A 219 3.96 -3.44 -4.62
CA ILE A 219 3.12 -4.48 -5.25
C ILE A 219 2.81 -4.05 -6.68
N VAL A 220 3.00 -4.96 -7.63
CA VAL A 220 2.71 -4.77 -9.06
C VAL A 220 1.45 -5.55 -9.40
N MET A 221 0.32 -4.84 -9.54
CA MET A 221 -1.01 -5.43 -9.80
C MET A 221 -1.36 -5.35 -11.28
N PHE A 222 -1.84 -6.45 -11.85
CA PHE A 222 -2.34 -6.53 -13.22
C PHE A 222 -3.87 -6.51 -13.28
N ARG A 223 -4.41 -5.83 -14.28
CA ARG A 223 -5.86 -5.81 -14.60
C ARG A 223 -6.33 -7.10 -15.28
N ASP A 224 -5.42 -7.80 -15.92
CA ASP A 224 -5.69 -8.78 -16.98
C ASP A 224 -5.69 -10.25 -16.51
N SER A 225 -6.00 -11.17 -17.43
CA SER A 225 -5.96 -12.61 -17.21
C SER A 225 -4.56 -13.22 -17.22
N ALA A 226 -4.44 -14.45 -16.71
CA ALA A 226 -3.22 -15.25 -16.75
C ALA A 226 -2.60 -15.33 -18.15
N GLU A 227 -3.43 -15.46 -19.20
CA GLU A 227 -2.97 -15.54 -20.60
C GLU A 227 -2.22 -14.27 -21.04
N ARG A 228 -2.66 -13.07 -20.62
CA ARG A 228 -1.97 -11.83 -20.97
C ARG A 228 -0.76 -11.60 -20.08
N VAL A 229 -0.90 -11.83 -18.77
CA VAL A 229 0.16 -11.62 -17.78
C VAL A 229 1.32 -12.60 -17.99
N GLY A 230 1.05 -13.85 -18.37
CA GLY A 230 2.07 -14.87 -18.65
C GLY A 230 2.97 -14.60 -19.86
N LYS A 231 2.76 -13.50 -20.59
CA LYS A 231 3.66 -13.04 -21.68
C LYS A 231 4.94 -12.38 -21.15
N ILE A 232 5.00 -12.09 -19.86
CA ILE A 232 6.13 -11.50 -19.14
C ILE A 232 6.43 -12.34 -17.89
N LEU A 233 7.67 -12.26 -17.40
CA LEU A 233 8.05 -12.72 -16.06
C LEU A 233 8.04 -11.53 -15.08
N PRO A 234 7.90 -11.76 -13.76
CA PRO A 234 8.05 -10.73 -12.75
C PRO A 234 9.40 -9.99 -12.88
N PHE A 235 9.39 -8.67 -12.69
CA PHE A 235 10.61 -7.85 -12.72
C PHE A 235 11.22 -7.79 -11.32
N SER A 236 12.49 -8.18 -11.20
CA SER A 236 13.17 -8.28 -9.93
C SER A 236 14.05 -7.05 -9.63
N SER A 237 14.08 -6.59 -8.38
CA SER A 237 15.05 -5.59 -7.91
C SER A 237 16.50 -6.11 -7.90
N LEU A 238 16.70 -7.42 -8.11
CA LEU A 238 17.99 -8.02 -8.43
C LEU A 238 18.49 -7.61 -9.84
N GLU A 239 17.58 -7.29 -10.76
CA GLU A 239 17.90 -6.67 -12.05
C GLU A 239 18.13 -5.16 -11.90
N SER A 240 17.26 -4.46 -11.15
CA SER A 240 17.50 -3.07 -10.77
C SER A 240 16.70 -2.62 -9.56
N ARG A 241 17.38 -2.06 -8.55
CA ARG A 241 16.74 -1.48 -7.35
C ARG A 241 16.02 -0.13 -7.60
N ASP A 242 16.11 0.45 -8.79
CA ASP A 242 15.49 1.75 -9.11
C ASP A 242 14.01 1.58 -9.53
N PRO A 243 13.04 2.21 -8.82
CA PRO A 243 11.63 2.22 -9.23
C PRO A 243 11.40 2.74 -10.66
N ALA A 244 12.25 3.62 -11.20
CA ALA A 244 12.12 4.07 -12.57
C ALA A 244 12.33 2.93 -13.60
N LYS A 245 13.07 1.87 -13.24
CA LYS A 245 13.24 0.67 -14.06
C LYS A 245 12.07 -0.30 -13.96
N LEU A 246 11.44 -0.41 -12.79
CA LEU A 246 10.12 -1.05 -12.68
C LEU A 246 9.10 -0.36 -13.59
N TRP A 247 9.08 0.98 -13.63
CA TRP A 247 8.18 1.73 -14.51
C TRP A 247 8.50 1.56 -16.01
N ASP A 248 9.78 1.37 -16.39
CA ASP A 248 10.16 1.02 -17.77
C ASP A 248 9.57 -0.35 -18.16
N TYR A 249 9.65 -1.34 -17.26
CA TYR A 249 9.04 -2.67 -17.41
C TYR A 249 7.50 -2.61 -17.51
N MET A 250 6.84 -1.84 -16.63
CA MET A 250 5.39 -1.64 -16.66
C MET A 250 4.91 -1.01 -17.97
N GLN A 251 5.66 -0.02 -18.48
CA GLN A 251 5.40 0.58 -19.79
C GLN A 251 5.56 -0.44 -20.91
N ASN A 252 6.57 -1.30 -20.85
CA ASN A 252 6.76 -2.36 -21.84
C ASN A 252 5.61 -3.37 -21.81
N TYR A 253 5.09 -3.73 -20.63
CA TYR A 253 3.91 -4.59 -20.51
C TYR A 253 2.67 -3.98 -21.19
N GLU A 254 2.28 -2.74 -20.84
CA GLU A 254 1.12 -2.07 -21.47
C GLU A 254 1.32 -1.96 -22.99
N THR A 255 2.54 -1.64 -23.45
CA THR A 255 2.84 -1.43 -24.88
C THR A 255 2.86 -2.72 -25.70
N SER A 256 3.47 -3.79 -25.17
CA SER A 256 3.64 -5.07 -25.90
C SER A 256 2.42 -5.99 -25.82
N THR A 257 1.59 -5.86 -24.77
CA THR A 257 0.44 -6.75 -24.56
C THR A 257 -0.92 -6.07 -24.72
N GLY A 258 -0.97 -4.73 -24.67
CA GLY A 258 -2.22 -3.97 -24.57
C GLY A 258 -2.95 -4.09 -23.22
N GLY A 259 -2.32 -4.72 -22.23
CA GLY A 259 -2.85 -4.84 -20.87
C GLY A 259 -2.68 -3.58 -20.04
N GLN A 260 -3.07 -3.64 -18.76
CA GLN A 260 -2.90 -2.55 -17.80
C GLN A 260 -2.31 -3.04 -16.48
N VAL A 261 -1.41 -2.23 -15.93
CA VAL A 261 -0.68 -2.51 -14.69
C VAL A 261 -0.58 -1.25 -13.83
N LEU A 262 -0.56 -1.42 -12.51
CA LEU A 262 -0.27 -0.36 -11.55
C LEU A 262 0.68 -0.87 -10.46
N ALA A 263 1.36 0.05 -9.79
CA ALA A 263 2.22 -0.21 -8.65
C ALA A 263 1.63 0.42 -7.38
N ILE A 264 1.82 -0.24 -6.25
CA ILE A 264 1.40 0.20 -4.93
C ILE A 264 2.64 0.17 -4.03
N PRO A 265 3.31 1.31 -3.80
CA PRO A 265 4.33 1.39 -2.75
C PRO A 265 3.73 1.10 -1.38
N HIS A 266 4.54 0.51 -0.51
CA HIS A 266 4.14 0.17 0.86
C HIS A 266 5.29 0.42 1.85
N ASN A 267 4.99 0.22 3.13
CA ASN A 267 5.89 0.35 4.28
C ASN A 267 6.87 1.54 4.22
N PRO A 268 6.39 2.76 3.95
CA PRO A 268 7.26 3.93 3.88
C PRO A 268 7.89 4.28 5.24
N ASN A 269 7.26 3.88 6.36
CA ASN A 269 7.82 3.90 7.71
C ASN A 269 9.13 3.12 7.88
N LEU A 270 9.43 2.16 6.99
CA LEU A 270 10.67 1.37 6.97
C LEU A 270 11.69 1.90 5.94
N SER A 271 11.39 2.99 5.24
CA SER A 271 12.20 3.49 4.11
C SER A 271 13.48 4.23 4.49
N ASN A 272 13.70 4.48 5.78
CA ASN A 272 14.70 5.40 6.34
C ASN A 272 14.82 6.70 5.53
N GLY A 273 13.64 7.24 5.19
CA GLY A 273 13.45 8.49 4.50
C GLY A 273 13.59 8.44 2.97
N LYS A 274 13.60 7.25 2.34
CA LYS A 274 13.67 7.12 0.88
C LYS A 274 12.32 7.28 0.16
N MET A 275 11.21 6.78 0.71
CA MET A 275 9.99 6.60 -0.10
C MET A 275 9.44 7.92 -0.66
N PHE A 276 9.40 8.97 0.17
CA PHE A 276 8.94 10.31 -0.20
C PHE A 276 10.06 11.36 -0.09
N ALA A 277 11.29 10.96 -0.42
CA ALA A 277 12.38 11.90 -0.69
C ALA A 277 12.00 12.89 -1.79
N LEU A 278 12.60 14.09 -1.78
CA LEU A 278 12.39 15.13 -2.80
C LEU A 278 13.31 14.97 -4.02
N THR A 279 14.01 13.84 -4.09
CA THR A 279 14.97 13.45 -5.12
C THR A 279 14.67 12.04 -5.64
N ASP A 280 15.15 11.73 -6.84
CA ASP A 280 15.06 10.40 -7.43
C ASP A 280 15.98 9.38 -6.72
N PHE A 281 15.92 8.13 -7.19
CA PHE A 281 16.72 7.02 -6.64
C PHE A 281 18.24 7.28 -6.66
N THR A 282 18.71 8.08 -7.61
CA THR A 282 20.13 8.45 -7.78
C THR A 282 20.52 9.73 -7.02
N GLY A 283 19.53 10.44 -6.46
CA GLY A 283 19.73 11.68 -5.69
C GLY A 283 19.55 12.97 -6.50
N ASN A 284 19.13 12.90 -7.77
CA ASN A 284 18.83 14.11 -8.55
C ASN A 284 17.47 14.70 -8.17
N GLU A 285 17.29 16.00 -8.38
CA GLU A 285 15.97 16.63 -8.22
C GLU A 285 14.95 16.08 -9.23
N PHE A 286 13.69 15.95 -8.83
CA PHE A 286 12.64 15.50 -9.73
C PHE A 286 12.44 16.44 -10.94
N THR A 287 12.39 15.84 -12.13
CA THR A 287 11.86 16.49 -13.32
C THR A 287 10.33 16.37 -13.37
N ALA A 288 9.66 17.21 -14.16
CA ALA A 288 8.22 17.07 -14.41
C ALA A 288 7.88 15.71 -15.06
N GLU A 289 8.78 15.17 -15.90
CA GLU A 289 8.63 13.83 -16.48
C GLU A 289 8.66 12.74 -15.41
N TYR A 290 9.65 12.75 -14.51
CA TYR A 290 9.72 11.80 -13.40
C TYR A 290 8.44 11.88 -12.54
N ALA A 291 7.97 13.09 -12.24
CA ALA A 291 6.75 13.29 -11.47
C ALA A 291 5.49 12.75 -12.17
N LEU A 292 5.38 12.90 -13.50
CA LEU A 292 4.31 12.31 -14.30
C LEU A 292 4.38 10.78 -14.30
N ARG A 293 5.58 10.20 -14.46
CA ARG A 293 5.78 8.76 -14.41
C ARG A 293 5.36 8.19 -13.06
N ARG A 294 5.81 8.81 -11.95
CA ARG A 294 5.43 8.38 -10.60
C ARG A 294 3.92 8.49 -10.38
N GLN A 295 3.30 9.62 -10.72
CA GLN A 295 1.86 9.82 -10.59
C GLN A 295 1.02 8.83 -11.43
N ARG A 296 1.51 8.41 -12.61
CA ARG A 296 0.85 7.41 -13.46
C ARG A 296 0.94 6.01 -12.88
N TRP A 297 2.14 5.59 -12.48
CA TRP A 297 2.43 4.21 -12.13
C TRP A 297 2.17 3.87 -10.66
N GLU A 298 2.26 4.84 -9.76
CA GLU A 298 1.99 4.70 -8.33
C GLU A 298 0.71 5.46 -7.92
N PRO A 299 -0.49 5.09 -8.43
CA PRO A 299 -1.73 5.80 -8.13
C PRO A 299 -2.21 5.58 -6.70
N LEU A 300 -1.71 4.57 -5.99
CA LEU A 300 -2.08 4.21 -4.62
C LEU A 300 -0.83 4.10 -3.73
N LEU A 301 -1.06 4.25 -2.43
CA LEU A 301 -0.11 3.97 -1.36
C LEU A 301 -0.81 3.05 -0.34
N GLU A 302 -0.12 1.99 0.05
CA GLU A 302 -0.48 1.22 1.22
C GLU A 302 -0.02 1.97 2.47
N VAL A 303 -0.98 2.46 3.26
CA VAL A 303 -0.71 3.32 4.42
C VAL A 303 -0.70 2.58 5.75
N VAL A 304 -1.15 1.32 5.80
CA VAL A 304 -1.19 0.53 7.05
C VAL A 304 -1.23 -0.97 6.74
N GLN A 305 -0.44 -1.74 7.51
CA GLN A 305 -0.32 -3.20 7.45
C GLN A 305 0.31 -3.74 8.77
N ALA A 306 0.66 -5.03 8.86
CA ALA A 306 1.13 -5.65 10.11
C ALA A 306 2.37 -4.96 10.73
N LYS A 307 3.34 -4.56 9.90
CA LYS A 307 4.57 -3.82 10.25
C LYS A 307 4.32 -2.31 10.51
N GLY A 308 3.10 -1.93 10.88
CA GLY A 308 2.74 -0.61 11.40
C GLY A 308 1.91 0.28 10.47
N ASP A 309 1.60 1.47 10.99
CA ASP A 309 0.81 2.50 10.33
C ASP A 309 1.71 3.65 9.84
N SER A 310 1.44 4.11 8.63
CA SER A 310 2.15 5.16 7.91
C SER A 310 1.27 6.36 7.54
N GLU A 311 0.11 6.56 8.16
CA GLU A 311 -0.78 7.70 7.87
C GLU A 311 -0.12 9.02 8.31
N ALA A 312 0.24 9.08 9.59
CA ALA A 312 0.89 10.21 10.25
C ALA A 312 1.83 9.72 11.37
N HIS A 313 2.58 10.66 11.95
CA HIS A 313 3.52 10.40 13.04
C HIS A 313 3.56 11.59 14.01
N GLN A 314 3.58 11.33 15.32
CA GLN A 314 3.53 12.38 16.36
C GLN A 314 4.57 13.51 16.19
N TYR A 315 5.78 13.18 15.72
CA TYR A 315 6.83 14.17 15.42
C TYR A 315 6.45 15.17 14.32
N LEU A 316 5.64 14.76 13.34
CA LEU A 316 5.18 15.60 12.23
C LEU A 316 3.84 16.27 12.52
N SER A 317 3.00 15.61 13.33
CA SER A 317 1.64 15.99 13.64
C SER A 317 1.42 16.09 15.18
N PRO A 318 2.15 16.97 15.89
CA PRO A 318 2.11 17.01 17.37
C PRO A 318 0.77 17.47 17.97
N ASN A 319 -0.11 18.03 17.14
CA ASN A 319 -1.47 18.45 17.51
C ASN A 319 -2.55 17.40 17.18
N ASP A 320 -2.15 16.19 16.75
CA ASP A 320 -3.05 15.08 16.43
C ASP A 320 -3.01 14.03 17.54
N GLU A 321 -4.10 13.88 18.29
CA GLU A 321 -4.16 12.94 19.40
C GLU A 321 -4.22 11.45 18.98
N PHE A 322 -4.22 11.14 17.68
CA PHE A 322 -4.28 9.78 17.13
C PHE A 322 -3.13 9.41 16.18
N ALA A 323 -2.09 10.26 16.07
CA ALA A 323 -0.91 10.05 15.21
C ALA A 323 0.13 9.06 15.79
N ASP A 324 -0.20 8.39 16.89
CA ASP A 324 0.60 7.38 17.61
C ASP A 324 0.21 5.93 17.26
N PHE A 325 -0.88 5.74 16.53
CA PHE A 325 -1.32 4.41 16.10
C PHE A 325 -0.25 3.71 15.26
N GLY A 326 -0.03 2.42 15.53
CA GLY A 326 1.02 1.61 14.89
C GLY A 326 2.47 2.04 15.17
N LYS A 327 2.72 2.97 16.10
CA LYS A 327 4.07 3.44 16.48
C LYS A 327 4.61 2.66 17.67
N SER A 328 4.74 1.35 17.46
CA SER A 328 5.03 0.38 18.52
C SER A 328 6.42 -0.25 18.45
N GLY A 329 7.31 0.17 17.53
CA GLY A 329 8.64 -0.43 17.35
C GLY A 329 9.05 -0.67 15.88
N TRP A 330 8.12 -0.51 14.94
CA TRP A 330 8.45 -0.60 13.51
C TRP A 330 9.08 0.70 12.98
N ASP A 331 8.73 1.83 13.57
CA ASP A 331 9.20 3.20 13.30
C ASP A 331 10.65 3.50 13.75
N ILE A 332 11.33 2.59 14.46
CA ILE A 332 12.65 2.84 15.08
C ILE A 332 13.86 2.65 14.15
N GLY A 333 13.66 2.19 12.91
CA GLY A 333 14.75 1.95 11.95
C GLY A 333 14.26 1.39 10.61
N ASN A 334 15.19 0.96 9.76
CA ASN A 334 14.88 0.30 8.49
C ASN A 334 14.41 -1.16 8.67
N LEU A 335 14.23 -1.90 7.56
CA LEU A 335 13.64 -3.25 7.57
C LEU A 335 14.43 -4.23 8.45
N ASP A 336 15.75 -4.30 8.26
CA ASP A 336 16.65 -5.24 8.96
C ASP A 336 17.21 -4.68 10.30
N LEU A 337 16.81 -3.47 10.72
CA LEU A 337 17.39 -2.71 11.83
C LEU A 337 18.92 -2.50 11.70
N SER A 338 19.49 -2.56 10.49
CA SER A 338 20.90 -2.21 10.25
C SER A 338 21.17 -0.71 10.44
N VAL A 339 20.14 0.14 10.30
CA VAL A 339 20.23 1.60 10.49
C VAL A 339 19.05 2.10 11.33
N ALA A 340 19.36 2.62 12.52
CA ALA A 340 18.39 3.26 13.40
C ALA A 340 17.81 4.55 12.78
N LYS A 341 16.55 4.84 13.10
CA LYS A 341 15.83 6.02 12.61
C LYS A 341 16.46 7.31 13.12
N ARG A 342 16.48 8.35 12.29
CA ARG A 342 16.84 9.71 12.69
C ARG A 342 15.70 10.69 12.34
N PRO A 343 15.48 11.77 13.11
CA PRO A 343 14.30 12.63 12.96
C PRO A 343 14.11 13.22 11.56
N GLU A 344 15.20 13.52 10.84
CA GLU A 344 15.14 14.07 9.49
C GLU A 344 14.63 13.07 8.43
N MET A 345 14.66 11.76 8.72
CA MET A 345 14.11 10.73 7.84
C MET A 345 12.58 10.75 7.84
N ILE A 346 11.99 10.92 9.02
CA ILE A 346 10.55 10.69 9.31
C ILE A 346 9.66 11.46 8.33
N ALA A 347 10.00 12.69 7.98
CA ALA A 347 9.19 13.49 7.06
C ALA A 347 9.11 12.92 5.63
N SER A 348 9.98 12.00 5.24
CA SER A 348 9.94 11.29 3.95
C SER A 348 9.24 9.92 4.03
N GLU A 349 8.52 9.62 5.11
CA GLU A 349 8.01 8.28 5.44
C GLU A 349 6.50 8.18 5.72
N TYR A 350 5.80 9.30 5.90
CA TYR A 350 4.39 9.30 6.31
C TYR A 350 3.49 9.94 5.25
N ALA A 351 2.34 9.32 5.00
CA ALA A 351 1.43 9.63 3.90
C ALA A 351 0.91 11.07 3.94
N ARG A 352 0.52 11.58 5.13
CA ARG A 352 0.06 12.97 5.29
C ARG A 352 1.13 13.99 4.90
N GLU A 353 2.37 13.75 5.27
CA GLU A 353 3.51 14.59 4.94
C GLU A 353 3.88 14.48 3.45
N ALA A 354 3.83 13.27 2.89
CA ALA A 354 4.00 13.04 1.47
C ALA A 354 2.93 13.78 0.63
N LEU A 355 1.67 13.81 1.07
CA LEU A 355 0.61 14.57 0.40
C LEU A 355 0.86 16.08 0.43
N LYS A 356 1.33 16.63 1.57
CA LYS A 356 1.75 18.04 1.70
C LYS A 356 2.94 18.37 0.79
N ARG A 357 3.97 17.52 0.78
CA ARG A 357 5.11 17.62 -0.15
C ARG A 357 4.69 17.50 -1.61
N GLY A 358 3.68 16.68 -1.91
CA GLY A 358 3.14 16.49 -3.25
C GLY A 358 2.57 17.77 -3.84
N ILE A 359 1.72 18.48 -3.08
CA ILE A 359 1.15 19.77 -3.53
C ILE A 359 2.18 20.92 -3.56
N LEU A 360 3.26 20.83 -2.78
CA LEU A 360 4.42 21.74 -2.88
C LEU A 360 5.22 21.47 -4.17
N LEU A 361 5.52 20.20 -4.46
CA LEU A 361 6.18 19.79 -5.71
C LEU A 361 5.31 20.12 -6.94
N GLU A 362 3.98 20.09 -6.82
CA GLU A 362 3.04 20.52 -7.86
C GLU A 362 3.20 22.00 -8.23
N GLN A 363 3.54 22.89 -7.28
CA GLN A 363 3.83 24.29 -7.57
C GLN A 363 5.14 24.46 -8.36
N ARG A 364 6.14 23.60 -8.12
CA ARG A 364 7.44 23.64 -8.80
C ARG A 364 7.43 23.00 -10.18
N LEU A 365 6.79 21.84 -10.30
CA LEU A 365 6.89 20.94 -11.46
C LEU A 365 5.64 20.96 -12.36
N GLY A 366 4.56 21.63 -11.91
CA GLY A 366 3.23 21.52 -12.52
C GLY A 366 2.54 20.17 -12.28
N VAL A 367 3.22 19.24 -11.60
CA VAL A 367 2.81 17.84 -11.44
C VAL A 367 3.13 17.36 -10.03
N ASN A 368 2.18 16.65 -9.44
CA ASN A 368 2.27 16.13 -8.08
C ASN A 368 2.69 14.65 -8.09
N PRO A 369 3.95 14.29 -7.76
CA PRO A 369 4.41 12.90 -7.77
C PRO A 369 3.78 12.05 -6.66
N PHE A 370 3.18 12.68 -5.65
CA PHE A 370 2.60 12.02 -4.46
C PHE A 370 1.07 12.13 -4.46
N LYS A 371 0.43 12.16 -5.64
CA LYS A 371 -1.02 12.23 -5.81
C LYS A 371 -1.67 10.84 -5.76
N PHE A 372 -1.43 10.11 -4.67
CA PHE A 372 -1.88 8.74 -4.45
C PHE A 372 -3.18 8.66 -3.63
N GLY A 373 -3.96 7.60 -3.87
CA GLY A 373 -5.03 7.17 -2.96
C GLY A 373 -4.46 6.32 -1.82
N MET A 374 -5.24 6.12 -0.76
CA MET A 374 -4.83 5.32 0.41
C MET A 374 -5.55 3.98 0.42
N ILE A 375 -4.80 2.89 0.62
CA ILE A 375 -5.33 1.55 0.93
C ILE A 375 -4.60 0.95 2.15
N GLY A 376 -5.16 -0.09 2.74
CA GLY A 376 -4.49 -0.94 3.71
C GLY A 376 -4.39 -2.36 3.14
N ALA A 377 -3.49 -3.16 3.68
CA ALA A 377 -3.31 -4.56 3.31
C ALA A 377 -2.66 -5.32 4.47
N SER A 378 -2.38 -6.62 4.36
CA SER A 378 -1.81 -7.33 5.51
C SER A 378 -0.28 -7.33 5.57
N ASP A 379 0.42 -7.43 4.43
CA ASP A 379 1.88 -7.69 4.37
C ASP A 379 2.25 -8.96 5.17
N ILE A 380 1.36 -9.96 5.11
CA ILE A 380 1.49 -11.20 5.85
C ILE A 380 2.21 -12.25 5.00
N HIS A 381 3.25 -12.83 5.59
CA HIS A 381 4.08 -13.88 5.04
C HIS A 381 3.62 -15.30 5.41
N THR A 382 2.54 -15.48 6.19
CA THR A 382 1.98 -16.82 6.49
C THR A 382 1.16 -17.43 5.35
N GLY A 383 0.80 -16.65 4.32
CA GLY A 383 -0.21 -17.02 3.32
C GLY A 383 -1.66 -16.93 3.81
N LEU A 384 -1.91 -16.48 5.05
CA LEU A 384 -3.25 -16.37 5.65
C LEU A 384 -3.62 -14.90 5.90
N SER A 385 -4.35 -14.29 4.95
CA SER A 385 -4.83 -12.90 5.04
C SER A 385 -5.80 -12.70 6.21
N THR A 386 -5.27 -12.40 7.41
CA THR A 386 -6.03 -12.37 8.67
C THR A 386 -5.93 -11.01 9.35
N ALA A 387 -6.60 -10.02 8.79
CA ALA A 387 -6.61 -8.65 9.32
C ALA A 387 -7.42 -8.46 10.62
N ASP A 388 -8.27 -9.42 11.01
CA ASP A 388 -9.06 -9.35 12.24
C ASP A 388 -8.19 -9.64 13.48
N GLU A 389 -8.09 -8.70 14.43
CA GLU A 389 -7.28 -8.82 15.66
C GLU A 389 -7.62 -10.06 16.52
N ASN A 390 -8.82 -10.65 16.40
CA ASN A 390 -9.20 -11.89 17.11
C ASN A 390 -8.79 -13.19 16.39
N ASN A 391 -8.45 -13.10 15.10
CA ASN A 391 -8.12 -14.22 14.22
C ASN A 391 -6.71 -14.08 13.59
N PHE A 392 -5.90 -13.12 14.07
CA PHE A 392 -4.59 -12.82 13.52
C PHE A 392 -3.64 -14.03 13.59
N MET A 393 -3.28 -14.57 12.43
CA MET A 393 -2.40 -15.74 12.30
C MET A 393 -0.91 -15.39 12.34
N GLY A 394 -0.55 -14.12 12.59
CA GLY A 394 0.84 -13.68 12.67
C GLY A 394 1.32 -13.03 11.38
N GLU A 395 2.40 -12.24 11.49
CA GLU A 395 3.02 -11.57 10.34
C GLU A 395 3.75 -12.58 9.44
N ASN A 396 4.32 -13.64 10.02
CA ASN A 396 5.10 -14.67 9.33
C ASN A 396 4.88 -16.04 10.01
N ALA A 397 5.35 -17.14 9.40
CA ALA A 397 5.12 -18.48 9.95
C ALA A 397 5.78 -18.73 11.32
N VAL A 398 6.88 -18.03 11.67
CA VAL A 398 7.47 -18.07 13.01
C VAL A 398 6.65 -17.32 14.07
N GLY A 399 5.72 -16.46 13.64
CA GLY A 399 4.70 -15.76 14.42
C GLY A 399 3.30 -16.40 14.40
N GLU A 400 3.14 -17.62 13.90
CA GLU A 400 1.84 -18.34 14.00
C GLU A 400 1.42 -18.59 15.47
N PRO A 401 0.12 -18.72 15.78
CA PRO A 401 -0.39 -18.67 17.15
C PRO A 401 0.23 -19.70 18.10
N ARG A 402 1.01 -19.22 19.07
CA ARG A 402 1.59 -20.00 20.18
C ARG A 402 1.90 -19.07 21.36
N ALA A 403 2.08 -19.63 22.55
CA ALA A 403 2.19 -18.86 23.79
C ALA A 403 3.28 -17.77 23.75
N GLU A 404 4.46 -18.04 23.18
CA GLU A 404 5.59 -17.11 23.25
C GLU A 404 5.55 -16.04 22.15
N ARG A 405 4.63 -16.10 21.17
CA ARG A 405 4.74 -15.25 19.96
C ARG A 405 4.69 -13.76 20.23
N ALA A 406 3.97 -13.33 21.26
CA ALA A 406 3.92 -11.93 21.66
C ALA A 406 5.30 -11.40 22.09
N THR A 407 6.13 -12.22 22.75
CA THR A 407 7.42 -11.82 23.33
C THR A 407 8.64 -12.26 22.52
N ASN A 408 8.45 -13.06 21.47
CA ASN A 408 9.49 -13.39 20.51
C ASN A 408 10.13 -12.12 19.95
N VAL A 409 11.46 -12.05 19.95
CA VAL A 409 12.18 -11.05 19.16
C VAL A 409 12.17 -11.52 17.70
N GLU A 410 11.59 -10.76 16.80
CA GLU A 410 11.55 -11.08 15.37
C GLU A 410 12.85 -10.59 14.72
N ILE A 411 13.08 -9.26 14.73
CA ILE A 411 14.27 -8.60 14.15
C ILE A 411 15.12 -7.97 15.26
N ARG A 412 16.44 -7.93 15.09
CA ARG A 412 17.38 -7.21 15.97
C ARG A 412 18.58 -6.67 15.20
N GLY A 413 19.01 -5.46 15.54
CA GLY A 413 20.12 -4.77 14.89
C GLY A 413 20.44 -3.46 15.62
N GLN A 414 21.70 -3.02 15.60
CA GLN A 414 22.16 -1.77 16.25
C GLN A 414 21.76 -1.61 17.74
N GLY A 415 21.63 -2.71 18.49
CA GLY A 415 21.15 -2.69 19.89
C GLY A 415 19.63 -2.53 20.05
N LEU A 416 18.90 -2.37 18.94
CA LEU A 416 17.45 -2.33 18.87
C LEU A 416 16.87 -3.74 18.61
N LYS A 417 15.59 -3.92 18.92
CA LYS A 417 14.82 -5.15 18.65
C LYS A 417 13.39 -4.81 18.26
N ARG A 418 12.78 -5.70 17.46
CA ARG A 418 11.33 -5.79 17.27
C ARG A 418 10.81 -7.06 17.92
N GLU A 419 9.70 -6.96 18.64
CA GLU A 419 9.01 -8.05 19.34
C GLU A 419 7.63 -8.27 18.72
N GLY A 420 7.16 -9.52 18.66
CA GLY A 420 5.91 -9.86 17.95
C GLY A 420 4.73 -8.95 18.29
N TRP A 421 4.47 -8.68 19.58
CA TRP A 421 3.36 -7.82 20.06
C TRP A 421 3.32 -6.42 19.42
N GLN A 422 4.45 -5.94 18.90
CA GLN A 422 4.57 -4.62 18.27
C GLN A 422 3.90 -4.57 16.89
N SER A 423 3.66 -5.71 16.24
CA SER A 423 2.96 -5.79 14.94
C SER A 423 1.44 -5.65 15.09
N LEU A 424 0.80 -4.90 14.18
CA LEU A 424 -0.65 -4.79 14.04
C LEU A 424 -1.27 -6.11 13.53
N GLY A 425 -2.57 -6.31 13.71
CA GLY A 425 -3.29 -7.48 13.18
C GLY A 425 -3.33 -7.58 11.64
N GLY A 426 -2.88 -6.56 10.90
CA GLY A 426 -3.03 -6.46 9.45
C GLY A 426 -4.00 -5.35 9.06
N SER A 427 -4.41 -5.28 7.79
CA SER A 427 -5.35 -4.27 7.28
C SER A 427 -6.02 -4.76 5.98
N LEU A 428 -7.07 -4.07 5.53
CA LEU A 428 -7.81 -4.41 4.30
C LEU A 428 -7.94 -3.21 3.36
N ALA A 429 -7.99 -3.52 2.06
CA ALA A 429 -8.29 -2.56 1.01
C ALA A 429 -9.80 -2.53 0.79
N ALA A 430 -10.40 -1.35 0.87
CA ALA A 430 -11.82 -1.15 0.60
C ALA A 430 -12.03 -0.37 -0.70
N VAL A 431 -12.82 -0.92 -1.62
CA VAL A 431 -12.87 -0.49 -3.03
C VAL A 431 -14.30 -0.19 -3.48
N TRP A 432 -14.56 1.04 -3.91
CA TRP A 432 -15.86 1.42 -4.51
C TRP A 432 -15.90 1.06 -6.01
N ALA A 433 -15.87 -0.24 -6.29
CA ALA A 433 -16.01 -0.76 -7.65
C ALA A 433 -17.46 -0.68 -8.15
N ILE A 434 -17.63 -0.71 -9.48
CA ILE A 434 -18.94 -0.77 -10.14
C ILE A 434 -19.54 -2.20 -10.13
N SER A 435 -18.68 -3.21 -10.00
CA SER A 435 -18.98 -4.64 -9.91
C SER A 435 -17.77 -5.37 -9.27
N ASN A 436 -17.95 -6.63 -8.84
CA ASN A 436 -16.85 -7.47 -8.39
C ASN A 436 -16.20 -8.20 -9.59
N THR A 437 -15.35 -7.51 -10.34
CA THR A 437 -14.49 -8.10 -11.39
C THR A 437 -13.09 -7.48 -11.35
N ARG A 438 -12.09 -8.14 -11.95
CA ARG A 438 -10.70 -7.64 -12.03
C ARG A 438 -10.65 -6.22 -12.60
N GLU A 439 -11.36 -6.02 -13.70
CA GLU A 439 -11.48 -4.73 -14.40
C GLU A 439 -12.07 -3.66 -13.49
N ALA A 440 -13.21 -3.94 -12.87
CA ALA A 440 -13.93 -2.96 -12.06
C ALA A 440 -13.20 -2.60 -10.75
N ILE A 441 -12.48 -3.55 -10.15
CA ILE A 441 -11.63 -3.35 -8.97
C ILE A 441 -10.38 -2.56 -9.35
N PHE A 442 -9.65 -2.99 -10.37
CA PHE A 442 -8.45 -2.30 -10.85
C PHE A 442 -8.78 -0.87 -11.33
N ASP A 443 -9.86 -0.67 -12.06
CA ASP A 443 -10.29 0.65 -12.54
C ASP A 443 -10.77 1.56 -11.39
N ALA A 444 -11.16 0.99 -10.24
CA ALA A 444 -11.47 1.75 -9.02
C ALA A 444 -10.20 2.14 -8.27
N MET A 445 -9.23 1.22 -8.15
CA MET A 445 -7.90 1.48 -7.62
C MET A 445 -7.14 2.54 -8.44
N LYS A 446 -7.12 2.41 -9.77
CA LYS A 446 -6.46 3.34 -10.70
C LYS A 446 -7.06 4.75 -10.68
N ARG A 447 -8.37 4.89 -10.38
CA ARG A 447 -9.01 6.20 -10.16
C ARG A 447 -9.00 6.67 -8.69
N ARG A 448 -8.38 5.91 -7.79
CA ARG A 448 -8.25 6.18 -6.33
C ARG A 448 -9.58 6.18 -5.56
N GLU A 449 -10.61 5.49 -6.05
CA GLU A 449 -11.90 5.43 -5.36
C GLU A 449 -11.92 4.32 -4.29
N VAL A 450 -10.98 4.45 -3.36
CA VAL A 450 -10.59 3.43 -2.39
C VAL A 450 -10.25 4.04 -1.04
N TYR A 451 -10.24 3.22 0.00
CA TYR A 451 -9.80 3.62 1.33
C TYR A 451 -9.12 2.46 2.07
N ALA A 452 -8.28 2.80 3.04
CA ALA A 452 -7.68 1.86 3.97
C ALA A 452 -8.61 1.57 5.14
N THR A 453 -8.62 0.34 5.65
CA THR A 453 -9.13 0.02 6.99
C THR A 453 -8.12 -0.81 7.77
N THR A 454 -8.05 -0.64 9.09
CA THR A 454 -7.12 -1.39 9.96
C THR A 454 -7.60 -2.81 10.30
N GLY A 455 -8.38 -3.41 9.39
CA GLY A 455 -8.92 -4.77 9.48
C GLY A 455 -10.44 -4.83 9.50
N THR A 456 -11.12 -3.86 10.12
CA THR A 456 -12.59 -3.85 10.18
C THR A 456 -13.21 -3.44 8.84
N ARG A 457 -14.38 -3.98 8.52
CA ARG A 457 -15.09 -3.73 7.26
C ARG A 457 -16.09 -2.58 7.37
N MET A 458 -15.66 -1.48 7.99
CA MET A 458 -16.47 -0.26 8.08
C MET A 458 -16.68 0.34 6.68
N SER A 459 -17.90 0.77 6.38
CA SER A 459 -18.26 1.36 5.08
C SER A 459 -18.12 2.87 5.14
N VAL A 460 -17.12 3.44 4.44
CA VAL A 460 -16.89 4.89 4.37
C VAL A 460 -17.04 5.36 2.94
N ARG A 461 -17.83 6.41 2.70
CA ARG A 461 -17.97 7.04 1.38
C ARG A 461 -18.06 8.56 1.48
N VAL A 462 -17.28 9.23 0.62
CA VAL A 462 -17.08 10.68 0.63
C VAL A 462 -17.22 11.22 -0.78
N PHE A 463 -18.00 12.30 -0.92
CA PHE A 463 -18.00 13.15 -2.12
C PHE A 463 -17.71 14.60 -1.73
N GLY A 464 -16.80 15.24 -2.45
CA GLY A 464 -16.53 16.68 -2.36
C GLY A 464 -17.13 17.42 -3.55
N GLY A 465 -17.62 18.66 -3.36
CA GLY A 465 -18.20 19.45 -4.44
C GLY A 465 -18.51 20.89 -4.03
N PHE A 466 -18.50 21.81 -5.00
CA PHE A 466 -18.93 23.19 -4.76
C PHE A 466 -20.45 23.28 -4.76
N GLY A 467 -21.03 23.77 -3.66
CA GLY A 467 -22.47 23.98 -3.55
C GLY A 467 -23.32 22.72 -3.32
N PHE A 468 -22.77 21.64 -2.74
CA PHE A 468 -23.63 20.60 -2.15
C PHE A 468 -24.48 21.19 -1.01
N THR A 469 -25.70 20.68 -0.89
CA THR A 469 -26.69 21.09 0.11
C THR A 469 -27.29 19.87 0.80
N ALA A 470 -28.05 20.06 1.88
CA ALA A 470 -28.75 18.95 2.55
C ALA A 470 -29.71 18.17 1.61
N ARG A 471 -30.19 18.79 0.51
CA ARG A 471 -31.02 18.13 -0.50
C ARG A 471 -30.23 17.11 -1.32
N ASP A 472 -28.95 17.38 -1.57
CA ASP A 472 -28.06 16.47 -2.29
C ASP A 472 -27.82 15.20 -1.49
N PHE A 473 -27.75 15.33 -0.16
CA PHE A 473 -27.43 14.21 0.74
C PHE A 473 -28.64 13.34 1.14
N GLY A 474 -29.76 13.45 0.42
CA GLY A 474 -30.95 12.60 0.56
C GLY A 474 -30.82 11.23 -0.12
N ASN A 475 -31.94 10.62 -0.50
CA ASN A 475 -31.99 9.22 -0.97
C ASN A 475 -31.08 8.91 -2.17
N ASN A 476 -30.91 9.87 -3.10
CA ASN A 476 -30.12 9.69 -4.33
C ASN A 476 -28.68 10.23 -4.20
N TRP A 477 -28.15 10.39 -2.98
CA TRP A 477 -26.92 11.13 -2.74
C TRP A 477 -25.67 10.60 -3.46
N VAL A 478 -25.54 9.29 -3.66
CA VAL A 478 -24.43 8.70 -4.43
C VAL A 478 -24.46 9.21 -5.87
N ARG A 479 -25.63 9.19 -6.51
CA ARG A 479 -25.83 9.72 -7.86
C ARG A 479 -25.58 11.23 -7.90
N ASN A 480 -26.05 11.97 -6.91
CA ASN A 480 -25.78 13.42 -6.80
C ASN A 480 -24.27 13.69 -6.63
N GLY A 481 -23.57 12.85 -5.87
CA GLY A 481 -22.13 12.89 -5.64
C GLY A 481 -21.33 12.84 -6.94
N TYR A 482 -21.59 11.84 -7.79
CA TYR A 482 -20.94 11.73 -9.10
C TYR A 482 -21.39 12.78 -10.13
N LEU A 483 -22.64 13.26 -10.07
CA LEU A 483 -23.15 14.24 -11.04
C LEU A 483 -22.75 15.69 -10.75
N ARG A 484 -22.47 16.03 -9.48
CA ARG A 484 -22.25 17.42 -9.02
C ARG A 484 -20.93 17.65 -8.28
N GLY A 485 -20.11 16.61 -8.11
CA GLY A 485 -18.84 16.68 -7.40
C GLY A 485 -17.90 15.57 -7.84
N VAL A 486 -16.99 15.18 -6.96
CA VAL A 486 -16.06 14.06 -7.16
C VAL A 486 -16.05 13.15 -5.93
N PRO A 487 -15.84 11.83 -6.11
CA PRO A 487 -15.62 10.93 -4.97
C PRO A 487 -14.24 11.14 -4.35
N MET A 488 -13.98 10.45 -3.23
CA MET A 488 -12.62 10.21 -2.73
C MET A 488 -11.67 9.76 -3.86
N GLY A 489 -10.42 10.25 -3.85
CA GLY A 489 -9.45 10.05 -4.93
C GLY A 489 -9.56 11.03 -6.11
N GLY A 490 -10.65 11.81 -6.17
CA GLY A 490 -10.91 12.80 -7.20
C GLY A 490 -10.21 14.16 -6.99
N THR A 491 -10.33 15.05 -7.97
CA THR A 491 -9.84 16.44 -7.89
C THR A 491 -10.96 17.40 -8.22
N LEU A 492 -11.20 18.36 -7.33
CA LEU A 492 -12.07 19.51 -7.59
C LEU A 492 -11.26 20.60 -8.28
N ASP A 493 -11.67 20.95 -9.50
CA ASP A 493 -11.23 22.17 -10.17
C ASP A 493 -12.01 23.34 -9.54
N ALA A 494 -11.31 24.24 -8.84
CA ALA A 494 -11.92 25.44 -8.28
C ALA A 494 -12.41 26.41 -9.37
N GLY A 495 -11.77 26.43 -10.54
CA GLY A 495 -12.09 27.32 -11.64
C GLY A 495 -12.32 28.76 -11.19
N SER A 496 -13.43 29.37 -11.63
CA SER A 496 -13.80 30.71 -11.16
C SER A 496 -14.48 30.74 -9.77
N SER A 497 -14.76 29.60 -9.15
CA SER A 497 -15.42 29.53 -7.84
C SER A 497 -14.57 30.15 -6.72
N ARG A 498 -15.25 30.86 -5.82
CA ARG A 498 -14.72 31.26 -4.50
C ARG A 498 -15.48 30.59 -3.36
N GLN A 499 -16.43 29.71 -3.67
CA GLN A 499 -17.22 29.01 -2.66
C GLN A 499 -16.37 27.94 -1.97
N ALA A 500 -16.52 27.78 -0.66
CA ALA A 500 -15.91 26.67 0.06
C ALA A 500 -16.44 25.32 -0.46
N PRO A 501 -15.58 24.30 -0.61
CA PRO A 501 -16.02 22.95 -0.94
C PRO A 501 -16.85 22.38 0.21
N ALA A 502 -17.93 21.70 -0.15
CA ALA A 502 -18.78 20.96 0.76
C ALA A 502 -18.54 19.45 0.55
N PHE A 503 -18.62 18.68 1.63
CA PHE A 503 -18.29 17.27 1.66
C PHE A 503 -19.45 16.46 2.26
N MET A 504 -20.04 15.58 1.46
CA MET A 504 -20.99 14.57 1.92
C MET A 504 -20.20 13.37 2.43
N ILE A 505 -20.28 13.08 3.74
CA ILE A 505 -19.51 12.03 4.40
C ILE A 505 -20.49 11.08 5.09
N ASP A 506 -20.47 9.81 4.70
CA ASP A 506 -21.27 8.73 5.27
C ASP A 506 -20.32 7.63 5.78
N ALA A 507 -20.34 7.38 7.08
CA ALA A 507 -19.56 6.33 7.73
C ALA A 507 -20.50 5.41 8.51
N LEU A 508 -20.49 4.12 8.15
CA LEU A 508 -21.25 3.05 8.80
C LEU A 508 -20.26 2.06 9.40
N LYS A 509 -20.50 1.65 10.65
CA LYS A 509 -19.70 0.60 11.29
C LYS A 509 -19.68 -0.69 10.48
N ASP A 510 -18.65 -1.50 10.69
CA ASP A 510 -18.73 -2.92 10.36
C ASP A 510 -19.89 -3.55 11.17
N PRO A 511 -20.88 -4.24 10.57
CA PRO A 511 -21.96 -4.90 11.31
C PRO A 511 -21.50 -5.82 12.43
N ASP A 512 -20.36 -6.49 12.25
CA ASP A 512 -19.76 -7.44 13.19
C ASP A 512 -18.67 -6.81 14.08
N GLY A 513 -18.31 -5.54 13.82
CA GLY A 513 -17.27 -4.79 14.52
C GLY A 513 -17.79 -3.82 15.59
N ALA A 514 -16.97 -2.83 15.95
CA ALA A 514 -17.29 -1.89 17.00
C ALA A 514 -18.07 -0.69 16.50
N ASN A 515 -18.74 0.03 17.40
CA ASN A 515 -19.42 1.28 17.08
C ASN A 515 -18.40 2.39 16.77
N LEU A 516 -18.81 3.42 16.05
CA LEU A 516 -17.95 4.55 15.69
C LEU A 516 -17.79 5.54 16.87
N ASP A 517 -16.56 5.96 17.17
CA ASP A 517 -16.28 7.14 17.99
C ASP A 517 -16.66 8.40 17.21
N ARG A 518 -15.92 8.67 16.12
CA ARG A 518 -15.92 9.94 15.40
C ARG A 518 -15.46 9.81 13.94
N VAL A 519 -15.82 10.84 13.18
CA VAL A 519 -15.34 11.14 11.84
C VAL A 519 -14.53 12.44 11.92
N GLN A 520 -13.31 12.40 11.45
CA GLN A 520 -12.41 13.54 11.33
C GLN A 520 -12.15 13.87 9.86
N MET A 521 -12.14 15.15 9.53
CA MET A 521 -11.62 15.65 8.25
C MET A 521 -10.20 16.16 8.47
N VAL A 522 -9.24 15.58 7.74
CA VAL A 522 -7.85 16.06 7.71
C VAL A 522 -7.66 16.89 6.45
N LYS A 523 -7.34 18.17 6.64
CA LYS A 523 -7.00 19.14 5.60
C LYS A 523 -5.50 19.37 5.61
N GLY A 524 -4.84 19.28 4.46
CA GLY A 524 -3.48 19.78 4.27
C GLY A 524 -3.42 20.81 3.14
N TRP A 525 -2.57 21.83 3.28
CA TRP A 525 -2.43 22.89 2.27
C TRP A 525 -1.02 23.47 2.22
N VAL A 526 -0.73 24.23 1.17
CA VAL A 526 0.46 25.08 1.06
C VAL A 526 0.03 26.54 1.04
N ASP A 527 0.70 27.38 1.82
CA ASP A 527 0.44 28.81 1.87
C ASP A 527 1.19 29.62 0.79
N ALA A 528 1.05 30.95 0.82
CA ALA A 528 1.69 31.85 -0.14
C ALA A 528 3.23 31.94 0.01
N ASN A 529 3.79 31.46 1.13
CA ASN A 529 5.22 31.42 1.40
C ASN A 529 5.86 30.06 1.04
N GLY A 530 5.06 29.11 0.52
CA GLY A 530 5.51 27.73 0.26
C GLY A 530 5.59 26.86 1.53
N GLN A 531 5.06 27.32 2.66
CA GLN A 531 5.03 26.52 3.88
C GLN A 531 3.86 25.53 3.83
N THR A 532 4.10 24.29 4.26
CA THR A 532 3.07 23.26 4.36
C THR A 532 2.39 23.30 5.71
N HIS A 533 1.07 23.08 5.71
CA HIS A 533 0.23 23.16 6.91
C HIS A 533 -0.77 21.99 6.93
N GLU A 534 -1.25 21.64 8.13
CA GLU A 534 -2.33 20.68 8.31
C GLU A 534 -3.30 21.12 9.42
N LYS A 535 -4.54 20.64 9.33
CA LYS A 535 -5.56 20.83 10.37
C LYS A 535 -6.57 19.69 10.35
N ILE A 536 -6.96 19.27 11.55
CA ILE A 536 -7.91 18.19 11.77
C ILE A 536 -9.19 18.79 12.34
N TYR A 537 -10.33 18.43 11.78
CA TYR A 537 -11.65 18.84 12.22
C TYR A 537 -12.43 17.61 12.67
N ASN A 538 -13.00 17.63 13.88
CA ASN A 538 -14.01 16.65 14.28
C ASN A 538 -15.34 17.05 13.62
N VAL A 539 -15.82 16.28 12.63
CA VAL A 539 -16.96 16.68 11.76
C VAL A 539 -18.25 15.91 12.02
N ALA A 540 -18.16 14.74 12.66
CA ALA A 540 -19.29 14.03 13.26
C ALA A 540 -18.75 13.13 14.39
N TRP A 541 -19.52 12.93 15.46
CA TRP A 541 -19.12 12.04 16.56
C TRP A 541 -20.32 11.52 17.33
N SER A 542 -20.12 10.42 18.05
CA SER A 542 -21.12 9.77 18.89
C SER A 542 -21.48 10.61 20.12
N ASN A 543 -22.76 10.56 20.52
CA ASN A 543 -23.31 11.23 21.69
C ASN A 543 -22.98 12.74 21.82
N PRO A 544 -23.19 13.57 20.78
CA PRO A 544 -22.74 14.97 20.76
C PRO A 544 -23.44 15.88 21.78
N ARG A 545 -24.59 15.46 22.33
CA ARG A 545 -25.27 16.15 23.44
C ARG A 545 -24.47 16.09 24.75
N VAL A 546 -23.73 14.99 24.95
CA VAL A 546 -22.91 14.71 26.14
C VAL A 546 -21.44 15.08 25.87
N ARG A 547 -20.88 14.57 24.77
CA ARG A 547 -19.52 14.87 24.30
C ARG A 547 -19.52 16.20 23.55
N ARG A 548 -19.60 17.32 24.28
CA ARG A 548 -19.58 18.66 23.67
C ARG A 548 -18.19 18.99 23.15
N MET A 549 -18.13 19.58 21.96
CA MET A 549 -16.90 20.12 21.38
C MET A 549 -16.49 21.41 22.10
N THR A 550 -15.20 21.57 22.37
CA THR A 550 -14.64 22.79 22.96
C THR A 550 -14.51 23.90 21.91
N ALA A 551 -14.27 25.14 22.35
CA ALA A 551 -14.00 26.26 21.44
C ALA A 551 -12.81 26.03 20.49
N ASN A 552 -11.88 25.15 20.88
CA ASN A 552 -10.69 24.82 20.09
C ASN A 552 -10.92 23.62 19.13
N GLY A 553 -12.14 23.09 19.04
CA GLY A 553 -12.49 21.98 18.14
C GLY A 553 -12.28 20.57 18.72
N ASN A 554 -11.81 20.45 19.96
CA ASN A 554 -11.54 19.16 20.60
C ASN A 554 -12.82 18.54 21.18
N ILE A 555 -12.92 17.21 21.15
CA ILE A 555 -13.98 16.44 21.81
C ILE A 555 -13.37 15.45 22.80
N GLY A 556 -13.99 15.30 23.98
CA GLY A 556 -13.54 14.32 24.98
C GLY A 556 -13.62 12.88 24.46
N ALA A 557 -12.83 11.98 25.05
CA ALA A 557 -12.79 10.56 24.70
C ALA A 557 -14.20 9.93 24.68
N VAL A 558 -14.39 8.88 23.86
CA VAL A 558 -15.68 8.19 23.74
C VAL A 558 -16.02 7.31 24.95
N GLY A 559 -15.01 6.96 25.75
CA GLY A 559 -15.08 5.96 26.80
C GLY A 559 -14.31 4.70 26.40
N ASP A 560 -14.33 3.71 27.29
CA ASP A 560 -13.72 2.39 27.07
C ASP A 560 -14.70 1.32 27.57
N THR A 561 -14.83 0.23 26.82
CA THR A 561 -15.66 -0.93 27.18
C THR A 561 -14.89 -2.24 27.09
N VAL A 562 -13.58 -2.18 26.84
CA VAL A 562 -12.74 -3.36 26.66
C VAL A 562 -12.54 -4.06 28.00
N ASN A 563 -12.93 -5.33 28.04
CA ASN A 563 -12.59 -6.27 29.10
C ASN A 563 -11.39 -7.10 28.65
N ILE A 564 -10.19 -6.67 29.05
CA ILE A 564 -8.91 -7.31 28.70
C ILE A 564 -8.84 -8.75 29.23
N ALA A 565 -9.39 -9.03 30.42
CA ALA A 565 -9.34 -10.36 31.04
C ALA A 565 -10.09 -11.44 30.24
N ASN A 566 -11.05 -11.03 29.40
CA ASN A 566 -11.81 -11.92 28.52
C ASN A 566 -11.53 -11.63 27.02
N ALA A 567 -10.69 -10.66 26.69
CA ALA A 567 -10.51 -10.10 25.35
C ALA A 567 -11.86 -9.78 24.64
N THR A 568 -12.78 -9.12 25.35
CA THR A 568 -14.09 -8.71 24.81
C THR A 568 -14.30 -7.19 24.93
N TYR A 569 -15.33 -6.67 24.28
CA TYR A 569 -15.79 -5.28 24.39
C TYR A 569 -17.32 -5.22 24.25
N SER A 570 -17.94 -4.06 24.47
CA SER A 570 -19.40 -3.91 24.29
C SER A 570 -19.78 -2.68 23.49
N ASN A 571 -20.73 -2.84 22.58
CA ASN A 571 -21.27 -1.75 21.73
C ASN A 571 -22.28 -0.86 22.49
N THR A 572 -22.02 -0.58 23.78
CA THR A 572 -22.84 0.28 24.66
C THR A 572 -22.52 1.78 24.52
N ILE A 573 -21.37 2.11 23.94
CA ILE A 573 -20.94 3.46 23.56
C ILE A 573 -20.74 3.57 22.04
N GLY A 574 -20.38 4.76 21.53
CA GLY A 574 -20.24 5.01 20.10
C GLY A 574 -21.57 5.20 19.36
N ALA A 575 -21.53 5.20 18.03
CA ALA A 575 -22.71 5.23 17.16
C ALA A 575 -22.58 4.24 15.98
N PRO A 576 -23.67 3.61 15.51
CA PRO A 576 -23.59 2.68 14.37
C PRO A 576 -23.38 3.39 13.02
N ASN A 577 -23.83 4.65 12.90
CA ASN A 577 -23.66 5.48 11.69
C ASN A 577 -23.30 6.91 12.13
N LEU A 578 -22.34 7.52 11.42
CA LEU A 578 -22.01 8.93 11.49
C LEU A 578 -22.07 9.52 10.07
N ARG A 579 -23.04 10.41 9.84
CA ARG A 579 -23.33 11.05 8.55
C ARG A 579 -23.34 12.57 8.70
N THR A 580 -22.58 13.29 7.86
CA THR A 580 -22.47 14.75 7.94
C THR A 580 -22.24 15.42 6.58
N LEU A 581 -22.80 16.61 6.39
CA LEU A 581 -22.47 17.52 5.30
C LEU A 581 -21.59 18.62 5.89
N TRP A 582 -20.28 18.52 5.67
CA TRP A 582 -19.30 19.47 6.22
C TRP A 582 -18.85 20.47 5.16
N VAL A 583 -18.54 21.70 5.56
CA VAL A 583 -18.01 22.77 4.70
C VAL A 583 -16.76 23.30 5.37
N ASP A 584 -15.67 23.49 4.60
CA ASP A 584 -14.42 24.03 5.14
C ASP A 584 -14.59 25.49 5.62
N PRO A 585 -14.50 25.77 6.94
CA PRO A 585 -14.70 27.11 7.47
C PRO A 585 -13.50 28.04 7.17
N GLU A 586 -12.36 27.48 6.79
CA GLU A 586 -11.09 28.19 6.57
C GLU A 586 -10.62 28.01 5.13
N TYR A 587 -11.57 27.91 4.19
CA TYR A 587 -11.27 27.75 2.77
C TYR A 587 -10.66 29.02 2.17
N ASN A 588 -9.51 28.84 1.50
CA ASN A 588 -8.88 29.87 0.71
C ASN A 588 -8.77 29.39 -0.74
N PRO A 589 -9.47 30.00 -1.71
CA PRO A 589 -9.49 29.56 -3.12
C PRO A 589 -8.15 29.72 -3.84
N ASN A 590 -7.16 30.38 -3.22
CA ASN A 590 -5.83 30.57 -3.80
C ASN A 590 -4.81 29.50 -3.34
N GLN A 591 -5.19 28.55 -2.48
CA GLN A 591 -4.31 27.52 -1.94
C GLN A 591 -4.49 26.19 -2.66
N ARG A 592 -3.39 25.48 -2.95
CA ARG A 592 -3.44 24.03 -3.21
C ARG A 592 -3.74 23.35 -1.87
N ALA A 593 -4.73 22.46 -1.87
CA ALA A 593 -5.15 21.74 -0.67
C ALA A 593 -5.59 20.32 -0.99
N PHE A 594 -5.59 19.45 0.01
CA PHE A 594 -6.22 18.13 -0.03
C PHE A 594 -7.04 17.90 1.23
N TYR A 595 -8.01 16.99 1.13
CA TYR A 595 -8.96 16.63 2.17
C TYR A 595 -9.12 15.11 2.19
N TYR A 596 -8.90 14.46 3.33
CA TYR A 596 -9.32 13.06 3.51
C TYR A 596 -10.03 12.87 4.85
N VAL A 597 -10.83 11.82 4.92
CA VAL A 597 -11.57 11.46 6.13
C VAL A 597 -10.83 10.36 6.87
N ARG A 598 -10.69 10.55 8.18
CA ARG A 598 -10.31 9.51 9.14
C ARG A 598 -11.54 9.14 9.96
N VAL A 599 -11.93 7.87 9.97
CA VAL A 599 -13.00 7.35 10.82
C VAL A 599 -12.37 6.54 11.94
N LEU A 600 -12.86 6.68 13.17
CA LEU A 600 -12.39 5.93 14.34
C LEU A 600 -13.55 5.14 14.96
N GLU A 601 -13.30 3.88 15.28
CA GLU A 601 -14.14 3.04 16.15
C GLU A 601 -13.91 3.36 17.64
N ILE A 602 -14.79 2.84 18.50
CA ILE A 602 -14.56 2.77 19.95
C ILE A 602 -13.42 1.79 20.27
N PRO A 603 -12.80 1.82 21.46
CA PRO A 603 -11.71 0.91 21.78
C PRO A 603 -12.10 -0.57 21.69
N THR A 604 -11.19 -1.37 21.12
CA THR A 604 -11.28 -2.83 20.95
C THR A 604 -10.03 -3.53 21.52
N PRO A 605 -10.10 -4.83 21.88
CA PRO A 605 -8.91 -5.62 22.20
C PRO A 605 -8.05 -5.85 20.95
N ARG A 606 -6.72 -5.87 21.12
CA ARG A 606 -5.76 -6.33 20.10
C ARG A 606 -5.40 -7.80 20.28
N TRP A 607 -4.81 -8.42 19.25
CA TRP A 607 -4.38 -9.81 19.21
C TRP A 607 -3.54 -10.25 20.43
N PRO A 608 -2.65 -9.43 21.05
CA PRO A 608 -1.93 -9.86 22.24
C PRO A 608 -2.89 -10.15 23.41
N ALA A 609 -4.01 -9.43 23.53
CA ALA A 609 -5.03 -9.68 24.54
C ALA A 609 -5.80 -10.98 24.26
N TYR A 610 -6.15 -11.25 23.00
CA TYR A 610 -6.78 -12.52 22.61
C TYR A 610 -5.86 -13.71 22.89
N ASP A 611 -4.56 -13.59 22.61
CA ASP A 611 -3.58 -14.63 22.92
C ASP A 611 -3.31 -14.79 24.42
N ALA A 612 -3.34 -13.69 25.19
CA ALA A 612 -3.26 -13.74 26.65
C ALA A 612 -4.36 -14.62 27.27
N VAL A 613 -5.59 -14.50 26.75
CA VAL A 613 -6.73 -15.34 27.13
C VAL A 613 -6.60 -16.76 26.58
N ARG A 614 -6.27 -16.90 25.29
CA ARG A 614 -6.16 -18.21 24.59
C ARG A 614 -5.10 -19.13 25.20
N PHE A 615 -3.97 -18.57 25.62
CA PHE A 615 -2.82 -19.32 26.14
C PHE A 615 -2.61 -19.16 27.65
N ASN A 616 -3.49 -18.43 28.35
CA ASN A 616 -3.41 -18.16 29.79
C ASN A 616 -2.03 -17.62 30.22
N LEU A 617 -1.60 -16.52 29.60
CA LEU A 617 -0.27 -15.94 29.77
C LEU A 617 -0.28 -14.49 30.26
N SER A 618 0.82 -14.09 30.90
CA SER A 618 1.09 -12.71 31.28
C SER A 618 1.87 -12.01 30.17
N LEU A 619 1.33 -10.90 29.66
CA LEU A 619 2.02 -10.05 28.69
C LEU A 619 3.04 -9.12 29.37
N PRO A 620 4.07 -8.65 28.65
CA PRO A 620 4.94 -7.56 29.11
C PRO A 620 4.14 -6.30 29.50
N PRO A 621 4.54 -5.53 30.54
CA PRO A 621 3.82 -4.33 30.96
C PRO A 621 3.69 -3.23 29.90
N ASN A 622 4.55 -3.25 28.88
CA ASN A 622 4.56 -2.33 27.75
C ASN A 622 3.79 -2.83 26.52
N ALA A 623 3.25 -4.06 26.54
CA ALA A 623 2.51 -4.60 25.40
C ALA A 623 1.16 -3.87 25.22
N ILE A 624 0.91 -3.39 24.00
CA ILE A 624 -0.35 -2.70 23.68
C ILE A 624 -1.47 -3.72 23.48
N THR A 625 -2.44 -3.75 24.40
CA THR A 625 -3.52 -4.74 24.47
C THR A 625 -4.86 -4.25 23.91
N LYS A 626 -4.97 -2.97 23.55
CA LYS A 626 -6.17 -2.35 22.95
C LYS A 626 -5.80 -1.27 21.93
N SER A 627 -6.71 -1.02 21.00
CA SER A 627 -6.59 -0.07 19.90
C SER A 627 -7.92 0.66 19.67
N GLN A 628 -7.91 1.69 18.82
CA GLN A 628 -9.10 2.19 18.15
C GLN A 628 -8.91 1.96 16.65
N GLU A 629 -9.63 0.96 16.12
CA GLU A 629 -9.65 0.64 14.70
C GLU A 629 -10.22 1.79 13.87
N ARG A 630 -9.80 1.87 12.61
CA ARG A 630 -9.93 3.10 11.83
C ARG A 630 -9.92 2.87 10.33
N ALA A 631 -10.36 3.89 9.62
CA ALA A 631 -10.27 3.96 8.17
C ALA A 631 -9.71 5.31 7.71
N TYR A 632 -9.00 5.29 6.58
CA TYR A 632 -8.41 6.47 5.93
C TYR A 632 -8.83 6.53 4.47
N THR A 633 -9.61 7.54 4.08
CA THR A 633 -10.05 7.66 2.68
C THR A 633 -8.95 8.16 1.76
N SER A 634 -8.99 7.78 0.48
CA SER A 634 -8.20 8.49 -0.53
C SER A 634 -8.52 10.00 -0.53
N PRO A 635 -7.53 10.89 -0.68
CA PRO A 635 -7.78 12.33 -0.62
C PRO A 635 -8.63 12.84 -1.78
N ILE A 636 -9.32 13.95 -1.54
CA ILE A 636 -9.87 14.84 -2.58
C ILE A 636 -8.96 16.06 -2.64
N TRP A 637 -8.35 16.31 -3.80
CA TRP A 637 -7.50 17.48 -4.02
C TRP A 637 -8.32 18.67 -4.53
N ILE A 638 -7.93 19.88 -4.15
CA ILE A 638 -8.37 21.14 -4.77
C ILE A 638 -7.23 21.61 -5.68
N SER A 639 -7.53 21.71 -6.98
CA SER A 639 -6.70 22.47 -7.90
C SER A 639 -7.18 23.92 -7.88
N PRO A 640 -6.36 24.88 -7.40
CA PRO A 640 -6.64 26.30 -7.53
C PRO A 640 -6.44 26.74 -8.99
N ARG A 641 -6.76 28.01 -9.25
CA ARG A 641 -6.61 28.66 -10.55
C ARG A 641 -5.18 28.67 -11.08
#